data_AF-A0A9D6UET0-F1
#
_entry.id   AF-A0A9D6UET0-F1
#
_cell.length_a   1.000
_cell.length_b   1.000
_cell.length_c   1.000
_cell.angle_alpha   90.00
_cell.angle_beta   90.00
_cell.angle_gamma   90.00
#
_symmetry.space_group_name_H-M   'P 1'
#
loop_
_entity.id
_entity.type
_entity.pdbx_description
1 polymer ?
#
loop_
_entity_poly.entity_id
_entity_poly.type
_entity_poly.pdbx_seq_one_letter_code
_entity_poly.pdbx_strand_id
1 'polypeptide(L)'
;MWREQFDYYWDGRRRLAIGWFEGAERAAVRPELTVVSARDERFSSAPTLVDVIGAARWRARIIVVDVPPEHRFVRLTAADGAELILALSAERELPQGGDWRLLLTLLPDAGGADPVAFRLAAFPARGDVERLSREQTAAAGARLVWAIGQRRVVERADNAVVIRLGPARRIFPAYQSRLVLEAAPFESSAAADAREAPFAIMEHWLRESGAPRIILRLRIPDSIEESATLLGRCSVALSMNQRRRLKGWTLEQRSAGEPAVDPLTFDDLRQATGDPHEHPDAAETVEPVVVGNLLALLVDPEEAEADGIALRRSREKAVPGMGETAEIEFYGAALGDDVGIVCPAAGPGDLGIAPIDPGGPAFARLFRVEGDGLAPRRATDDDGLLDELMRRAADAARAATGAAARAVAERAAGLKGRRDKFVASLNGALARAEVAARFEPPGLWDALEPLAQTSFAALVIGETGPARARLQQLGSYGAFCADPALAAVIAEGGEFAQSARLSAETAPARSAPSLLARYLDACGVQGMAPAGVDATQEARLMRALLKEPDVAALREARVALAIDDGVRREASKAARLIVDAAAVERAGAHFTEAGARDAADMLNAYLDVRRAGGWTPPHEAPTLAALVARAGVERDAARLEAESLAQAPPARERSKGFFAAMRGIFGS
;
A
#
# COMPACT_ATOMS: atom_id res chain seq x y z
N MET A 1 26.14 17.58 -5.91
CA MET A 1 25.75 17.01 -4.60
C MET A 1 24.49 16.20 -4.80
N TRP A 2 24.38 15.01 -4.21
CA TRP A 2 23.22 14.12 -4.36
C TRP A 2 21.93 14.66 -3.71
N ARG A 3 22.08 15.48 -2.65
CA ARG A 3 20.98 15.97 -1.77
C ARG A 3 19.82 16.62 -2.53
N GLU A 4 20.14 17.35 -3.60
CA GLU A 4 19.17 18.07 -4.46
C GLU A 4 18.81 17.30 -5.74
N GLN A 5 19.46 16.16 -5.99
CA GLN A 5 19.27 15.30 -7.17
C GLN A 5 18.25 14.17 -6.95
N PHE A 6 17.81 13.94 -5.72
CA PHE A 6 16.66 13.09 -5.42
C PHE A 6 15.38 13.92 -5.34
N ASP A 7 14.27 13.25 -5.61
CA ASP A 7 12.92 13.79 -5.46
C ASP A 7 12.17 12.96 -4.40
N TYR A 8 11.46 13.67 -3.52
CA TYR A 8 10.89 13.12 -2.30
C TYR A 8 9.38 13.34 -2.29
N TYR A 9 8.60 12.29 -2.10
CA TYR A 9 7.14 12.35 -2.00
C TYR A 9 6.65 11.66 -0.73
N TRP A 10 5.98 12.40 0.16
CA TRP A 10 5.41 11.90 1.41
C TRP A 10 3.88 11.87 1.33
N ASP A 11 3.25 10.77 1.72
CA ASP A 11 1.78 10.58 1.63
C ASP A 11 0.95 11.45 2.61
N GLY A 12 1.60 12.27 3.45
CA GLY A 12 0.95 13.03 4.52
C GLY A 12 0.63 12.21 5.78
N ARG A 13 1.07 10.95 5.83
CA ARG A 13 0.82 10.00 6.92
C ARG A 13 2.11 9.29 7.35
N ARG A 14 2.56 8.28 6.58
CA ARG A 14 3.71 7.42 6.91
C ARG A 14 4.66 7.18 5.73
N ARG A 15 4.15 6.94 4.51
CA ARG A 15 4.99 6.52 3.37
C ARG A 15 5.77 7.71 2.82
N LEU A 16 7.08 7.56 2.75
CA LEU A 16 8.01 8.45 2.05
C LEU A 16 8.62 7.67 0.87
N ALA A 17 8.37 8.15 -0.35
CA ALA A 17 9.07 7.72 -1.55
C ALA A 17 10.30 8.62 -1.78
N ILE A 18 11.46 8.00 -1.94
CA ILE A 18 12.73 8.61 -2.32
C ILE A 18 13.06 8.10 -3.73
N GLY A 19 12.99 8.96 -4.73
CA GLY A 19 13.15 8.58 -6.13
C GLY A 19 14.19 9.39 -6.87
N TRP A 20 14.73 8.79 -7.94
CA TRP A 20 15.43 9.53 -8.99
C TRP A 20 14.63 9.40 -10.29
N PHE A 21 13.94 10.49 -10.66
CA PHE A 21 13.10 10.59 -11.85
C PHE A 21 13.75 11.42 -12.96
N GLU A 22 13.36 11.19 -14.21
CA GLU A 22 13.91 11.88 -15.37
C GLU A 22 13.31 13.28 -15.55
N GLY A 23 14.11 14.21 -16.09
CA GLY A 23 13.70 15.60 -16.33
C GLY A 23 14.77 16.68 -16.11
N ALA A 24 15.98 16.32 -15.66
CA ALA A 24 17.13 17.23 -15.61
C ALA A 24 18.43 16.44 -15.84
N GLU A 25 19.43 17.07 -16.46
CA GLU A 25 20.77 16.50 -16.56
C GLU A 25 21.35 16.30 -15.16
N ARG A 26 21.48 15.03 -14.72
CA ARG A 26 21.90 14.66 -13.36
C ARG A 26 23.04 13.65 -13.42
N ALA A 27 24.10 13.90 -12.67
CA ALA A 27 25.23 12.97 -12.51
C ALA A 27 24.78 11.70 -11.76
N ALA A 28 25.36 10.55 -12.11
CA ALA A 28 24.95 9.23 -11.62
C ALA A 28 25.43 8.87 -10.20
N VAL A 29 25.35 9.81 -9.26
CA VAL A 29 25.79 9.60 -7.88
C VAL A 29 24.67 8.95 -7.07
N ARG A 30 24.81 7.64 -6.82
CA ARG A 30 23.91 6.81 -6.01
C ARG A 30 24.62 6.41 -4.70
N PRO A 31 24.68 7.30 -3.69
CA PRO A 31 25.40 7.01 -2.45
C PRO A 31 24.70 5.94 -1.62
N GLU A 32 25.43 5.21 -0.79
CA GLU A 32 24.80 4.47 0.31
C GLU A 32 24.26 5.47 1.33
N LEU A 33 22.98 5.32 1.71
CA LEU A 33 22.31 6.23 2.66
C LEU A 33 21.89 5.48 3.93
N THR A 34 22.00 6.16 5.06
CA THR A 34 21.32 5.82 6.31
C THR A 34 20.09 6.72 6.43
N VAL A 35 18.92 6.15 6.69
CA VAL A 35 17.67 6.89 6.89
C VAL A 35 17.23 6.75 8.35
N VAL A 36 17.28 7.86 9.08
CA VAL A 36 16.89 7.94 10.50
C VAL A 36 15.71 8.90 10.62
N SER A 37 14.73 8.58 11.47
CA SER A 37 13.61 9.48 11.76
C SER A 37 13.57 9.90 13.23
N ALA A 38 13.01 11.08 13.51
CA ALA A 38 12.79 11.58 14.86
C ALA A 38 11.53 12.46 14.95
N ARG A 39 11.15 12.74 16.20
CA ARG A 39 10.07 13.67 16.58
C ARG A 39 10.54 15.13 16.51
N ASP A 40 11.83 15.38 16.71
CA ASP A 40 12.45 16.71 16.76
C ASP A 40 13.54 16.90 15.70
N GLU A 41 13.74 18.14 15.26
CA GLU A 41 14.70 18.52 14.22
C GLU A 41 16.17 18.28 14.62
N ARG A 42 16.46 18.18 15.92
CA ARG A 42 17.80 17.92 16.45
C ARG A 42 18.11 16.42 16.59
N PHE A 43 17.15 15.53 16.29
CA PHE A 43 17.26 14.09 16.47
C PHE A 43 17.66 13.69 17.91
N SER A 44 17.24 14.50 18.88
CA SER A 44 17.60 14.33 20.30
C SER A 44 16.67 13.38 21.05
N SER A 45 15.42 13.24 20.58
CA SER A 45 14.38 12.44 21.24
C SER A 45 14.07 11.17 20.44
N ALA A 46 14.58 10.04 20.92
CA ALA A 46 14.35 8.69 20.38
C ALA A 46 14.53 8.56 18.84
N PRO A 47 15.70 8.93 18.29
CA PRO A 47 15.98 8.75 16.88
C PRO A 47 15.92 7.27 16.49
N THR A 48 15.20 6.96 15.42
CA THR A 48 14.87 5.59 15.01
C THR A 48 15.46 5.29 13.64
N LEU A 49 16.24 4.20 13.50
CA LEU A 49 16.67 3.72 12.19
C LEU A 49 15.45 3.23 11.38
N VAL A 50 15.17 3.91 10.28
CA VAL A 50 14.09 3.57 9.35
C VAL A 50 14.61 2.65 8.25
N ASP A 51 15.74 3.01 7.63
CA ASP A 51 16.27 2.29 6.46
C ASP A 51 17.80 2.40 6.31
N VAL A 52 18.39 1.42 5.61
CA VAL A 52 19.77 1.46 5.10
C VAL A 52 19.73 1.12 3.61
N ILE A 53 20.01 2.11 2.76
CA ILE A 53 19.88 2.00 1.30
C ILE A 53 21.26 1.76 0.70
N GLY A 54 21.55 0.52 0.31
CA GLY A 54 22.77 0.12 -0.39
C GLY A 54 22.77 0.46 -1.88
N ALA A 55 23.93 0.35 -2.54
CA ALA A 55 24.09 0.58 -3.97
C ALA A 55 23.22 -0.35 -4.84
N ALA A 56 22.99 -1.60 -4.40
CA ALA A 56 22.13 -2.57 -5.07
C ALA A 56 20.66 -2.08 -5.11
N ARG A 57 20.14 -1.55 -4.00
CA ARG A 57 18.76 -1.08 -3.91
C ARG A 57 18.44 0.11 -4.82
N TRP A 58 19.41 0.95 -5.16
CA TRP A 58 19.22 2.01 -6.15
C TRP A 58 18.95 1.51 -7.59
N ARG A 59 19.08 0.21 -7.86
CA ARG A 59 18.57 -0.40 -9.11
C ARG A 59 17.06 -0.20 -9.27
N ALA A 60 16.31 -0.17 -8.16
CA ALA A 60 14.86 0.03 -8.18
C ALA A 60 14.43 1.45 -8.62
N ARG A 61 15.36 2.42 -8.68
CA ARG A 61 15.16 3.88 -8.94
C ARG A 61 14.23 4.62 -7.96
N ILE A 62 13.31 3.90 -7.32
CA ILE A 62 12.33 4.36 -6.36
C ILE A 62 12.49 3.49 -5.12
N ILE A 63 12.75 4.14 -3.98
CA ILE A 63 12.73 3.53 -2.66
C ILE A 63 11.48 4.03 -1.94
N VAL A 64 10.72 3.13 -1.31
CA VAL A 64 9.64 3.48 -0.39
C VAL A 64 10.08 3.10 1.01
N VAL A 65 9.84 3.98 1.99
CA VAL A 65 10.05 3.73 3.42
C VAL A 65 8.84 4.20 4.22
N ASP A 66 8.60 3.57 5.35
CA ASP A 66 7.56 3.96 6.31
C ASP A 66 8.18 4.74 7.47
N VAL A 67 7.75 5.98 7.64
CA VAL A 67 8.10 6.84 8.78
C VAL A 67 7.23 6.44 9.98
N PRO A 68 7.80 6.24 11.18
CA PRO A 68 7.04 5.91 12.38
C PRO A 68 5.97 6.98 12.71
N PRO A 69 4.84 6.59 13.34
CA PRO A 69 3.86 7.55 13.83
C PRO A 69 4.51 8.64 14.70
N GLU A 70 3.99 9.86 14.60
CA GLU A 70 4.46 11.07 15.32
C GLU A 70 5.86 11.58 14.91
N HIS A 71 6.65 10.82 14.12
CA HIS A 71 7.94 11.29 13.61
C HIS A 71 7.72 12.24 12.43
N ARG A 72 8.35 13.42 12.49
CA ARG A 72 8.20 14.50 11.49
C ARG A 72 9.51 14.91 10.84
N PHE A 73 10.64 14.40 11.31
CA PHE A 73 11.95 14.72 10.75
C PHE A 73 12.62 13.43 10.28
N VAL A 74 13.13 13.42 9.06
CA VAL A 74 13.85 12.28 8.46
C VAL A 74 15.20 12.76 7.98
N ARG A 75 16.28 12.22 8.54
CA ARG A 75 17.66 12.51 8.14
C ARG A 75 18.18 11.41 7.24
N LEU A 76 18.74 11.83 6.11
CA LEU A 76 19.46 10.99 5.16
C LEU A 76 20.95 11.34 5.26
N THR A 77 21.75 10.41 5.77
CA THR A 77 23.20 10.57 5.93
C THR A 77 23.94 9.62 4.99
N ALA A 78 24.75 10.18 4.09
CA ALA A 78 25.58 9.42 3.16
C ALA A 78 26.92 9.00 3.78
N ALA A 79 27.61 8.03 3.14
CA ALA A 79 28.90 7.52 3.60
C ALA A 79 30.04 8.56 3.63
N ASP A 80 29.90 9.66 2.89
CA ASP A 80 30.81 10.82 2.90
C ASP A 80 30.53 11.80 4.06
N GLY A 81 29.58 11.48 4.94
CA GLY A 81 29.14 12.36 6.04
C GLY A 81 28.20 13.49 5.60
N ALA A 82 27.82 13.56 4.32
CA ALA A 82 26.85 14.56 3.87
C ALA A 82 25.45 14.24 4.42
N GLU A 83 24.83 15.22 5.09
CA GLU A 83 23.49 15.09 5.66
C GLU A 83 22.46 15.94 4.90
N LEU A 84 21.24 15.39 4.81
CA LEU A 84 20.03 16.07 4.37
C LEU A 84 18.92 15.79 5.38
N ILE A 85 18.20 16.82 5.81
CA ILE A 85 17.02 16.68 6.67
C ILE A 85 15.76 16.96 5.84
N LEU A 86 14.80 16.06 5.90
CA LEU A 86 13.44 16.27 5.42
C LEU A 86 12.54 16.59 6.62
N ALA A 87 11.85 17.72 6.58
CA ALA A 87 10.85 18.09 7.59
C ALA A 87 9.45 17.88 7.00
N LEU A 88 8.71 16.93 7.54
CA LEU A 88 7.37 16.55 7.11
C LEU A 88 6.36 17.45 7.82
N SER A 89 5.73 18.36 7.07
CA SER A 89 4.91 19.44 7.62
C SER A 89 3.53 19.48 6.97
N ALA A 90 2.51 19.90 7.70
CA ALA A 90 1.22 20.21 7.08
C ALA A 90 1.38 21.36 6.09
N GLU A 91 0.62 21.37 4.99
CA GLU A 91 0.84 22.38 3.93
C GLU A 91 0.66 23.84 4.39
N ARG A 92 -0.14 24.05 5.45
CA ARG A 92 -0.35 25.34 6.11
C ARG A 92 0.86 25.81 6.95
N GLU A 93 1.74 24.88 7.33
CA GLU A 93 2.97 25.14 8.11
C GLU A 93 4.16 25.48 7.18
N LEU A 94 4.02 25.28 5.86
CA LEU A 94 5.10 25.55 4.91
C LEU A 94 5.28 27.07 4.65
N PRO A 95 6.52 27.56 4.57
CA PRO A 95 6.81 28.93 4.14
C PRO A 95 6.16 29.27 2.78
N GLN A 96 5.76 30.54 2.60
CA GLN A 96 5.08 31.01 1.38
C GLN A 96 5.89 30.89 0.06
N GLY A 97 7.17 30.51 0.12
CA GLY A 97 8.00 30.22 -1.05
C GLY A 97 7.96 28.76 -1.51
N GLY A 98 9.06 28.34 -2.15
CA GLY A 98 9.30 26.96 -2.56
C GLY A 98 8.91 26.61 -4.00
N ASP A 99 9.04 25.33 -4.30
CA ASP A 99 8.67 24.70 -5.57
C ASP A 99 7.44 23.80 -5.37
N TRP A 100 6.67 23.64 -6.43
CA TRP A 100 5.80 22.49 -6.64
C TRP A 100 6.51 21.47 -7.54
N ARG A 101 6.46 20.20 -7.13
CA ARG A 101 7.01 19.05 -7.86
C ARG A 101 5.85 18.15 -8.28
N LEU A 102 5.68 17.99 -9.59
CA LEU A 102 4.64 17.16 -10.20
C LEU A 102 5.31 15.93 -10.81
N LEU A 103 4.96 14.75 -10.33
CA LEU A 103 5.39 13.47 -10.87
C LEU A 103 4.26 12.85 -11.69
N LEU A 104 4.55 12.54 -12.95
CA LEU A 104 3.65 11.88 -13.88
C LEU A 104 4.10 10.43 -14.07
N THR A 105 3.23 9.48 -13.77
CA THR A 105 3.42 8.05 -14.09
C THR A 105 2.83 7.79 -15.47
N LEU A 106 3.68 7.38 -16.41
CA LEU A 106 3.36 7.22 -17.83
C LEU A 106 3.52 5.77 -18.26
N LEU A 107 2.64 5.31 -19.16
CA LEU A 107 2.90 4.13 -19.96
C LEU A 107 4.12 4.37 -20.88
N PRO A 108 4.92 3.34 -21.16
CA PRO A 108 6.08 3.44 -22.04
C PRO A 108 5.66 3.79 -23.46
N ASP A 109 6.58 4.41 -24.21
CA ASP A 109 6.43 4.56 -25.66
C ASP A 109 6.55 3.21 -26.35
N ALA A 110 5.96 3.08 -27.55
CA ALA A 110 6.07 1.86 -28.35
C ALA A 110 7.55 1.61 -28.71
N GLY A 111 8.15 0.58 -28.11
CA GLY A 111 9.58 0.25 -28.24
C GLY A 111 10.46 0.64 -27.04
N GLY A 112 9.90 1.20 -25.95
CA GLY A 112 10.64 1.46 -24.72
C GLY A 112 11.07 0.19 -23.97
N ALA A 113 12.26 0.22 -23.36
CA ALA A 113 12.81 -0.92 -22.61
C ALA A 113 12.25 -1.06 -21.17
N ASP A 114 11.95 0.07 -20.51
CA ASP A 114 11.36 0.09 -19.17
C ASP A 114 9.82 -0.09 -19.23
N PRO A 115 9.21 -0.89 -18.34
CA PRO A 115 7.77 -1.19 -18.37
C PRO A 115 6.86 -0.01 -17.96
N VAL A 116 7.44 1.04 -17.36
CA VAL A 116 6.80 2.25 -16.80
C VAL A 116 7.79 3.40 -16.91
N ALA A 117 7.33 4.60 -17.27
CA ALA A 117 8.14 5.82 -17.28
C ALA A 117 7.65 6.84 -16.23
N PHE A 118 8.57 7.62 -15.65
CA PHE A 118 8.26 8.66 -14.66
C PHE A 118 8.83 10.00 -15.11
N ARG A 119 7.95 10.97 -15.41
CA ARG A 119 8.34 12.32 -15.84
C ARG A 119 8.13 13.31 -14.70
N LEU A 120 9.18 14.01 -14.29
CA LEU A 120 9.10 15.09 -13.32
C LEU A 120 8.90 16.44 -14.02
N ALA A 121 7.99 17.26 -13.50
CA ALA A 121 7.92 18.69 -13.78
C ALA A 121 8.04 19.50 -12.48
N ALA A 122 8.62 20.70 -12.55
CA ALA A 122 8.84 21.56 -11.40
C ALA A 122 8.39 23.00 -11.71
N PHE A 123 7.67 23.62 -10.77
CA PHE A 123 7.08 24.95 -10.93
C PHE A 123 7.32 25.80 -9.68
N PRO A 124 7.46 27.13 -9.78
CA PRO A 124 7.48 28.00 -8.61
C PRO A 124 6.15 27.92 -7.86
N ALA A 125 6.18 27.78 -6.52
CA ALA A 125 4.96 27.66 -5.72
C ALA A 125 4.06 28.93 -5.69
N ARG A 126 4.57 30.06 -6.21
CA ARG A 126 3.82 31.31 -6.40
C ARG A 126 3.13 31.43 -7.78
N GLY A 127 3.35 30.46 -8.67
CA GLY A 127 2.67 30.43 -9.97
C GLY A 127 1.26 29.85 -9.88
N ASP A 128 0.53 29.89 -10.99
CA ASP A 128 -0.72 29.16 -11.17
C ASP A 128 -0.45 27.65 -11.30
N VAL A 129 -0.25 27.01 -10.15
CA VAL A 129 0.07 25.57 -10.04
C VAL A 129 -1.04 24.71 -10.65
N GLU A 130 -2.30 25.12 -10.56
CA GLU A 130 -3.44 24.35 -11.07
C GLU A 130 -3.49 24.38 -12.60
N ARG A 131 -3.27 25.53 -13.24
CA ARG A 131 -3.13 25.60 -14.70
C ARG A 131 -1.88 24.87 -15.18
N LEU A 132 -0.72 25.08 -14.55
CA LEU A 132 0.53 24.42 -14.95
C LEU A 132 0.44 22.90 -14.81
N SER A 133 -0.23 22.40 -13.76
CA SER A 133 -0.50 20.97 -13.58
C SER A 133 -1.43 20.43 -14.66
N ARG A 134 -2.53 21.14 -14.96
CA ARG A 134 -3.45 20.78 -16.06
C ARG A 134 -2.76 20.73 -17.42
N GLU A 135 -1.88 21.70 -17.70
CA GLU A 135 -1.08 21.74 -18.93
C GLU A 135 -0.15 20.52 -19.05
N GLN A 136 0.51 20.12 -17.95
CA GLN A 136 1.34 18.92 -17.94
C GLN A 136 0.56 17.61 -18.08
N THR A 137 -0.62 17.50 -17.45
CA THR A 137 -1.46 16.32 -17.56
C THR A 137 -2.05 16.20 -18.96
N ALA A 138 -2.49 17.31 -19.56
CA ALA A 138 -2.93 17.35 -20.96
C ALA A 138 -1.79 16.98 -21.93
N ALA A 139 -0.58 17.52 -21.72
CA ALA A 139 0.61 17.19 -22.52
C ALA A 139 1.14 15.77 -22.32
N ALA A 140 0.71 15.05 -21.27
CA ALA A 140 0.98 13.62 -21.10
C ALA A 140 -0.05 12.73 -21.81
N GLY A 141 -1.27 13.25 -22.07
CA GLY A 141 -2.30 12.63 -22.90
C GLY A 141 -2.64 11.19 -22.50
N ALA A 142 -2.90 10.35 -23.52
CA ALA A 142 -3.28 8.94 -23.36
C ALA A 142 -2.21 8.04 -22.73
N ARG A 143 -1.00 8.54 -22.45
CA ARG A 143 0.03 7.79 -21.71
C ARG A 143 -0.09 7.95 -20.20
N LEU A 144 -0.76 9.00 -19.73
CA LEU A 144 -0.85 9.30 -18.30
C LEU A 144 -1.69 8.25 -17.57
N VAL A 145 -1.13 7.66 -16.52
CA VAL A 145 -1.79 6.69 -15.63
C VAL A 145 -2.14 7.34 -14.29
N TRP A 146 -1.23 8.17 -13.78
CA TRP A 146 -1.33 8.79 -12.46
C TRP A 146 -0.49 10.06 -12.41
N ALA A 147 -0.92 11.04 -11.62
CA ALA A 147 -0.07 12.18 -11.26
C ALA A 147 -0.19 12.51 -9.78
N ILE A 148 0.95 12.74 -9.14
CA ILE A 148 1.02 13.33 -7.79
C ILE A 148 1.81 14.63 -7.82
N GLY A 149 1.37 15.58 -7.00
CA GLY A 149 1.98 16.88 -6.86
C GLY A 149 2.26 17.20 -5.40
N GLN A 150 3.41 17.81 -5.13
CA GLN A 150 3.81 18.13 -3.76
C GLN A 150 4.57 19.46 -3.72
N ARG A 151 4.23 20.29 -2.73
CA ARG A 151 4.99 21.48 -2.37
C ARG A 151 6.24 21.11 -1.57
N ARG A 152 7.38 21.69 -1.92
CA ARG A 152 8.61 21.64 -1.11
C ARG A 152 9.28 22.99 -0.97
N VAL A 153 9.86 23.27 0.20
CA VAL A 153 10.72 24.44 0.44
C VAL A 153 12.11 23.93 0.77
N VAL A 154 13.14 24.50 0.13
CA VAL A 154 14.55 24.15 0.40
C VAL A 154 15.18 25.30 1.19
N GLU A 155 15.65 24.99 2.39
CA GLU A 155 16.39 25.89 3.28
C GLU A 155 17.86 25.44 3.31
N ARG A 156 18.78 26.36 3.08
CA ARG A 156 20.23 26.13 3.13
C ARG A 156 20.82 26.93 4.29
N ALA A 157 21.42 26.23 5.25
CA ALA A 157 22.33 26.79 6.24
C ALA A 157 23.74 26.23 5.99
N ASP A 158 24.78 26.87 6.54
CA ASP A 158 26.18 26.75 6.06
C ASP A 158 26.71 25.31 5.88
N ASN A 159 26.21 24.33 6.65
CA ASN A 159 26.53 22.90 6.46
C ASN A 159 25.30 21.97 6.30
N ALA A 160 24.08 22.48 6.42
CA ALA A 160 22.86 21.68 6.45
C ALA A 160 21.88 22.07 5.33
N VAL A 161 21.39 21.07 4.59
CA VAL A 161 20.26 21.23 3.68
C VAL A 161 19.03 20.69 4.40
N VAL A 162 18.00 21.53 4.53
CA VAL A 162 16.69 21.15 5.06
C VAL A 162 15.67 21.28 3.93
N ILE A 163 14.87 20.25 3.68
CA ILE A 163 13.76 20.30 2.73
C ILE A 163 12.46 20.09 3.49
N ARG A 164 11.64 21.14 3.61
CA ARG A 164 10.29 21.03 4.16
C ARG A 164 9.37 20.47 3.07
N LEU A 165 8.71 19.35 3.35
CA LEU A 165 7.80 18.65 2.44
C LEU A 165 6.37 18.79 2.95
N GLY A 166 5.48 19.24 2.06
CA GLY A 166 4.03 19.08 2.28
C GLY A 166 3.58 17.66 1.96
N PRO A 167 2.33 17.30 2.28
CA PRO A 167 1.73 16.05 1.83
C PRO A 167 1.59 16.04 0.30
N ALA A 168 1.99 14.95 -0.34
CA ALA A 168 1.75 14.68 -1.75
C ALA A 168 0.25 14.53 -2.01
N ARG A 169 -0.27 15.34 -2.94
CA ARG A 169 -1.67 15.29 -3.38
C ARG A 169 -1.77 14.56 -4.71
N ARG A 170 -2.84 13.79 -4.91
CA ARG A 170 -3.19 13.28 -6.23
C ARG A 170 -3.68 14.43 -7.09
N ILE A 171 -3.10 14.55 -8.28
CA ILE A 171 -3.42 15.56 -9.30
C ILE A 171 -4.18 14.92 -10.46
N PHE A 172 -3.83 13.67 -10.81
CA PHE A 172 -4.54 12.93 -11.84
C PHE A 172 -4.74 11.44 -11.46
N PRO A 173 -5.96 10.92 -11.60
CA PRO A 173 -7.22 11.67 -11.74
C PRO A 173 -7.53 12.47 -10.46
N ALA A 174 -8.41 13.46 -10.54
CA ALA A 174 -8.86 14.18 -9.35
C ALA A 174 -9.52 13.23 -8.31
N TYR A 175 -10.33 12.28 -8.77
CA TYR A 175 -11.13 11.39 -7.92
C TYR A 175 -10.63 9.93 -7.92
N GLN A 176 -10.86 9.19 -6.85
CA GLN A 176 -10.57 7.73 -6.85
C GLN A 176 -11.65 6.97 -7.64
N SER A 177 -12.92 7.33 -7.45
CA SER A 177 -14.04 6.65 -8.09
C SER A 177 -14.19 7.01 -9.57
N ARG A 178 -14.65 6.05 -10.37
CA ARG A 178 -14.86 6.18 -11.82
C ARG A 178 -16.12 6.97 -12.20
N LEU A 179 -17.07 7.09 -11.28
CA LEU A 179 -18.20 8.01 -11.31
C LEU A 179 -18.31 8.66 -9.94
N VAL A 180 -18.49 9.99 -9.90
CA VAL A 180 -18.64 10.75 -8.64
C VAL A 180 -19.90 11.58 -8.69
N LEU A 181 -20.74 11.42 -7.67
CA LEU A 181 -21.92 12.25 -7.44
C LEU A 181 -21.59 13.40 -6.49
N GLU A 182 -22.10 14.58 -6.79
CA GLU A 182 -21.98 15.80 -5.99
C GLU A 182 -23.38 16.42 -5.92
N ALA A 183 -23.85 16.76 -4.72
CA ALA A 183 -25.09 17.52 -4.57
C ALA A 183 -24.92 18.92 -5.17
N ALA A 184 -25.85 19.36 -6.02
CA ALA A 184 -25.90 20.77 -6.40
C ALA A 184 -26.31 21.61 -5.16
N PRO A 185 -25.85 22.87 -5.05
CA PRO A 185 -26.35 23.79 -4.03
C PRO A 185 -27.87 23.96 -4.14
N PHE A 186 -28.54 24.04 -3.00
CA PHE A 186 -29.98 24.31 -2.97
C PHE A 186 -30.25 25.78 -3.31
N GLU A 187 -30.92 26.05 -4.44
CA GLU A 187 -31.25 27.40 -4.91
C GLU A 187 -32.73 27.75 -4.65
N SER A 188 -33.04 28.25 -3.44
CA SER A 188 -34.40 28.68 -3.09
C SER A 188 -34.91 29.88 -3.91
N SER A 189 -34.02 30.65 -4.53
CA SER A 189 -34.39 31.84 -5.33
C SER A 189 -34.75 31.53 -6.78
N ALA A 190 -34.54 30.30 -7.26
CA ALA A 190 -34.82 29.91 -8.64
C ALA A 190 -36.31 29.60 -8.89
N ALA A 191 -37.09 29.38 -7.83
CA ALA A 191 -38.45 28.86 -7.88
C ALA A 191 -39.52 29.93 -7.58
N ALA A 192 -39.48 31.05 -8.31
CA ALA A 192 -40.63 31.95 -8.43
C ALA A 192 -41.61 31.40 -9.49
N ASP A 193 -42.15 30.20 -9.25
CA ASP A 193 -43.16 29.62 -10.12
C ASP A 193 -44.51 30.29 -9.88
N ALA A 194 -44.96 31.06 -10.88
CA ALA A 194 -46.15 31.91 -10.80
C ALA A 194 -47.44 31.22 -11.29
N ARG A 195 -47.40 29.91 -11.55
CA ARG A 195 -48.56 29.12 -11.96
C ARG A 195 -49.56 28.98 -10.79
N GLU A 196 -50.85 29.26 -11.05
CA GLU A 196 -51.93 28.96 -10.10
C GLU A 196 -52.11 27.44 -10.01
N ALA A 197 -52.17 26.89 -8.80
CA ALA A 197 -52.26 25.44 -8.62
C ALA A 197 -53.72 24.96 -8.78
N PRO A 198 -53.97 23.80 -9.42
CA PRO A 198 -55.32 23.25 -9.61
C PRO A 198 -56.13 23.07 -8.32
N PHE A 199 -55.43 22.89 -7.18
CA PHE A 199 -56.02 22.68 -5.87
C PHE A 199 -55.39 23.64 -4.84
N ALA A 200 -56.23 24.26 -4.00
CA ALA A 200 -55.79 25.18 -2.95
C ALA A 200 -54.79 24.57 -1.94
N ILE A 201 -54.75 23.24 -1.80
CA ILE A 201 -53.77 22.54 -0.95
C ILE A 201 -52.37 22.50 -1.58
N MET A 202 -52.29 22.51 -2.92
CA MET A 202 -51.04 22.62 -3.68
C MET A 202 -50.59 24.08 -3.79
N GLU A 203 -51.52 25.05 -3.84
CA GLU A 203 -51.17 26.47 -3.78
C GLU A 203 -50.35 26.82 -2.53
N HIS A 204 -50.68 26.24 -1.36
CA HIS A 204 -49.92 26.51 -0.15
C HIS A 204 -48.49 25.95 -0.23
N TRP A 205 -48.33 24.75 -0.80
CA TRP A 205 -47.03 24.09 -0.98
C TRP A 205 -46.15 24.81 -2.03
N LEU A 206 -46.75 25.30 -3.12
CA LEU A 206 -46.05 26.05 -4.17
C LEU A 206 -45.72 27.49 -3.75
N ARG A 207 -46.61 28.16 -2.99
CA ARG A 207 -46.40 29.56 -2.54
C ARG A 207 -45.34 29.72 -1.45
N GLU A 208 -45.00 28.68 -0.69
CA GLU A 208 -44.03 28.79 0.40
C GLU A 208 -42.55 28.71 -0.04
N SER A 209 -42.22 28.06 -1.17
CA SER A 209 -40.84 28.03 -1.71
C SER A 209 -40.72 27.64 -3.20
N GLY A 210 -41.83 27.45 -3.93
CA GLY A 210 -41.83 26.79 -5.24
C GLY A 210 -41.37 25.32 -5.17
N ALA A 211 -41.45 24.59 -6.29
CA ALA A 211 -40.98 23.21 -6.33
C ALA A 211 -39.43 23.18 -6.26
N PRO A 212 -38.82 22.49 -5.27
CA PRO A 212 -37.37 22.47 -5.14
C PRO A 212 -36.73 21.69 -6.31
N ARG A 213 -35.87 22.35 -7.08
CA ARG A 213 -35.14 21.68 -8.17
C ARG A 213 -34.05 20.78 -7.59
N ILE A 214 -34.35 19.49 -7.47
CA ILE A 214 -33.42 18.48 -6.97
C ILE A 214 -32.43 18.09 -8.08
N ILE A 215 -31.16 18.48 -7.94
CA ILE A 215 -30.12 18.27 -8.95
C ILE A 215 -28.89 17.56 -8.34
N LEU A 216 -28.49 16.45 -8.97
CA LEU A 216 -27.20 15.80 -8.73
C LEU A 216 -26.24 16.07 -9.89
N ARG A 217 -25.02 16.52 -9.58
CA ARG A 217 -23.94 16.63 -10.56
C ARG A 217 -23.17 15.32 -10.61
N LEU A 218 -23.18 14.67 -11.76
CA LEU A 218 -22.37 13.50 -12.08
C LEU A 218 -21.06 13.95 -12.75
N ARG A 219 -19.93 13.66 -12.11
CA ARG A 219 -18.59 13.79 -12.70
C ARG A 219 -18.11 12.43 -13.18
N ILE A 220 -17.70 12.37 -14.44
CA ILE A 220 -17.17 11.19 -15.13
C ILE A 220 -15.69 11.51 -15.43
N PRO A 221 -14.68 10.99 -14.70
CA PRO A 221 -13.27 11.41 -14.90
C PRO A 221 -12.65 10.97 -16.24
N ASP A 222 -13.24 9.97 -16.89
CA ASP A 222 -12.98 9.54 -18.27
C ASP A 222 -14.02 10.17 -19.23
N SER A 223 -13.96 9.93 -20.54
CA SER A 223 -15.08 10.33 -21.44
C SER A 223 -16.30 9.42 -21.27
N ILE A 224 -17.47 9.81 -21.80
CA ILE A 224 -18.66 8.97 -21.86
C ILE A 224 -18.41 7.72 -22.70
N GLU A 225 -17.70 7.84 -23.83
CA GLU A 225 -17.32 6.70 -24.68
C GLU A 225 -16.43 5.71 -23.93
N GLU A 226 -15.42 6.20 -23.21
CA GLU A 226 -14.53 5.40 -22.37
C GLU A 226 -15.25 4.75 -21.18
N SER A 227 -16.29 5.43 -20.68
CA SER A 227 -17.09 4.98 -19.53
C SER A 227 -18.31 4.15 -19.91
N ALA A 228 -18.63 4.01 -21.21
CA ALA A 228 -19.91 3.47 -21.70
C ALA A 228 -20.28 2.10 -21.11
N THR A 229 -19.31 1.20 -20.93
CA THR A 229 -19.56 -0.12 -20.31
C THR A 229 -19.93 -0.04 -18.82
N LEU A 230 -19.44 0.97 -18.08
CA LEU A 230 -19.87 1.21 -16.70
C LEU A 230 -21.20 1.96 -16.69
N LEU A 231 -21.32 3.04 -17.46
CA LEU A 231 -22.54 3.86 -17.57
C LEU A 231 -23.76 3.02 -17.99
N GLY A 232 -23.61 2.11 -18.94
CA GLY A 232 -24.70 1.22 -19.39
C GLY A 232 -25.10 0.13 -18.39
N ARG A 233 -24.30 -0.07 -17.34
CA ARG A 233 -24.63 -0.93 -16.18
C ARG A 233 -25.08 -0.13 -14.96
N CYS A 234 -24.88 1.19 -14.98
CA CYS A 234 -25.40 2.11 -13.99
C CYS A 234 -26.83 2.50 -14.36
N SER A 235 -27.61 2.84 -13.35
CA SER A 235 -28.93 3.44 -13.53
C SER A 235 -29.10 4.57 -12.54
N VAL A 236 -29.71 5.65 -13.00
CA VAL A 236 -30.22 6.71 -12.13
C VAL A 236 -31.48 6.18 -11.45
N ALA A 237 -31.63 6.46 -10.17
CA ALA A 237 -32.77 6.02 -9.37
C ALA A 237 -33.47 7.19 -8.67
N LEU A 238 -34.80 7.15 -8.67
CA LEU A 238 -35.70 7.99 -7.90
C LEU A 238 -36.68 7.07 -7.13
N SER A 239 -36.67 7.14 -5.80
CA SER A 239 -37.63 6.43 -4.95
C SER A 239 -38.50 7.43 -4.20
N MET A 240 -39.75 7.53 -4.64
CA MET A 240 -40.81 8.33 -4.04
C MET A 240 -41.33 7.59 -2.79
N ASN A 241 -40.67 7.82 -1.66
CA ASN A 241 -40.94 7.13 -0.40
C ASN A 241 -42.36 7.42 0.13
N GLN A 242 -42.90 8.61 -0.18
CA GLN A 242 -44.30 8.92 0.14
C GLN A 242 -45.28 8.04 -0.66
N ARG A 243 -45.12 7.95 -2.00
CA ARG A 243 -45.91 7.04 -2.85
C ARG A 243 -45.73 5.57 -2.46
N ARG A 244 -44.52 5.16 -2.07
CA ARG A 244 -44.21 3.79 -1.60
C ARG A 244 -44.98 3.44 -0.32
N ARG A 245 -45.04 4.34 0.65
CA ARG A 245 -45.85 4.18 1.89
C ARG A 245 -47.34 4.15 1.60
N LEU A 246 -47.83 5.06 0.74
CA LEU A 246 -49.23 5.08 0.31
C LEU A 246 -49.61 3.74 -0.35
N LYS A 247 -48.83 3.26 -1.33
CA LYS A 247 -49.08 1.97 -2.01
C LYS A 247 -49.11 0.79 -1.03
N GLY A 248 -48.23 0.77 -0.03
CA GLY A 248 -48.25 -0.24 1.05
C GLY A 248 -49.53 -0.16 1.89
N TRP A 249 -49.89 1.02 2.36
CA TRP A 249 -51.11 1.25 3.14
C TRP A 249 -52.39 0.92 2.35
N THR A 250 -52.49 1.33 1.08
CA THR A 250 -53.60 0.99 0.19
C THR A 250 -53.72 -0.53 -0.03
N LEU A 251 -52.59 -1.26 -0.12
CA LEU A 251 -52.58 -2.73 -0.18
C LEU A 251 -53.09 -3.36 1.12
N GLU A 252 -52.65 -2.86 2.28
CA GLU A 252 -53.12 -3.30 3.60
C GLU A 252 -54.63 -3.07 3.75
N GLN A 253 -55.14 -1.86 3.44
CA GLN A 253 -56.56 -1.53 3.47
C GLN A 253 -57.40 -2.46 2.57
N ARG A 254 -56.98 -2.65 1.32
CA ARG A 254 -57.65 -3.58 0.39
C ARG A 254 -57.66 -5.01 0.92
N SER A 255 -56.58 -5.45 1.58
CA SER A 255 -56.51 -6.78 2.21
C SER A 255 -57.41 -6.93 3.44
N ALA A 256 -57.65 -5.83 4.18
CA ALA A 256 -58.57 -5.76 5.31
C ALA A 256 -60.04 -5.57 4.92
N GLY A 257 -60.32 -5.28 3.63
CA GLY A 257 -61.66 -4.94 3.13
C GLY A 257 -62.10 -3.51 3.45
N GLU A 258 -61.16 -2.64 3.81
CA GLU A 258 -61.41 -1.23 4.11
C GLU A 258 -61.44 -0.36 2.83
N PRO A 259 -62.09 0.83 2.88
CA PRO A 259 -62.04 1.79 1.78
C PRO A 259 -60.60 2.21 1.48
N ALA A 260 -60.16 1.97 0.25
CA ALA A 260 -58.81 2.23 -0.21
C ALA A 260 -58.71 3.62 -0.86
N VAL A 261 -57.60 4.32 -0.63
CA VAL A 261 -57.29 5.59 -1.31
C VAL A 261 -56.47 5.32 -2.57
N ASP A 262 -56.95 5.79 -3.71
CA ASP A 262 -56.22 5.81 -4.98
C ASP A 262 -55.54 7.18 -5.19
N PRO A 263 -54.30 7.23 -5.73
CA PRO A 263 -53.59 8.48 -5.98
C PRO A 263 -54.16 9.23 -7.19
N LEU A 264 -54.13 10.58 -7.13
CA LEU A 264 -54.49 11.44 -8.26
C LEU A 264 -53.56 11.22 -9.46
N THR A 265 -54.15 11.12 -10.64
CA THR A 265 -53.46 11.02 -11.94
C THR A 265 -53.40 12.38 -12.65
N PHE A 266 -52.65 12.46 -13.75
CA PHE A 266 -52.64 13.67 -14.58
C PHE A 266 -53.96 13.85 -15.35
N ASP A 267 -54.69 12.77 -15.64
CA ASP A 267 -56.03 12.87 -16.23
C ASP A 267 -57.05 13.43 -15.22
N ASP A 268 -56.95 13.06 -13.94
CA ASP A 268 -57.76 13.68 -12.87
C ASP A 268 -57.46 15.18 -12.74
N LEU A 269 -56.18 15.58 -12.89
CA LEU A 269 -55.76 16.98 -12.89
C LEU A 269 -56.29 17.74 -14.10
N ARG A 270 -56.09 17.24 -15.32
CA ARG A 270 -56.63 17.82 -16.58
C ARG A 270 -58.16 17.94 -16.54
N GLN A 271 -58.83 16.95 -15.96
CA GLN A 271 -60.28 16.98 -15.76
C GLN A 271 -60.71 18.02 -14.70
N ALA A 272 -59.93 18.20 -13.63
CA ALA A 272 -60.22 19.17 -12.57
C ALA A 272 -59.94 20.62 -12.99
N THR A 273 -58.87 20.89 -13.76
CA THR A 273 -58.57 22.22 -14.32
C THR A 273 -59.46 22.57 -15.51
N GLY A 274 -59.87 21.56 -16.28
CA GLY A 274 -60.48 21.75 -17.60
C GLY A 274 -59.48 22.08 -18.71
N ASP A 275 -58.17 22.03 -18.43
CA ASP A 275 -57.11 22.20 -19.43
C ASP A 275 -56.56 20.83 -19.86
N PRO A 276 -56.80 20.37 -21.11
CA PRO A 276 -56.27 19.12 -21.62
C PRO A 276 -54.74 19.12 -21.84
N HIS A 277 -54.09 20.28 -21.69
CA HIS A 277 -52.64 20.46 -21.76
C HIS A 277 -51.99 20.72 -20.40
N GLU A 278 -52.73 20.57 -19.29
CA GLU A 278 -52.15 20.61 -17.94
C GLU A 278 -51.11 19.49 -17.77
N HIS A 279 -49.87 19.91 -17.47
CA HIS A 279 -48.73 19.04 -17.17
C HIS A 279 -47.95 19.66 -15.99
N PRO A 280 -48.14 19.15 -14.76
CA PRO A 280 -47.38 19.61 -13.60
C PRO A 280 -45.92 19.12 -13.65
N ASP A 281 -45.03 19.81 -12.96
CA ASP A 281 -43.59 19.46 -12.85
C ASP A 281 -43.38 18.25 -11.90
N ALA A 282 -43.99 17.11 -12.22
CA ALA A 282 -44.04 15.90 -11.41
C ALA A 282 -43.90 14.63 -12.28
N ALA A 283 -43.65 13.49 -11.64
CA ALA A 283 -43.64 12.19 -12.32
C ALA A 283 -45.07 11.65 -12.51
N GLU A 284 -45.48 11.39 -13.76
CA GLU A 284 -46.78 10.82 -14.19
C GLU A 284 -46.94 9.33 -13.79
N THR A 285 -45.84 8.65 -13.46
CA THR A 285 -45.75 7.22 -13.20
C THR A 285 -46.46 6.73 -11.94
N VAL A 286 -47.21 5.62 -12.10
CA VAL A 286 -47.90 4.90 -11.02
C VAL A 286 -46.91 4.13 -10.11
N GLU A 287 -45.67 3.92 -10.55
CA GLU A 287 -44.67 3.17 -9.80
C GLU A 287 -43.89 4.07 -8.81
N PRO A 288 -43.75 3.68 -7.53
CA PRO A 288 -43.08 4.51 -6.52
C PRO A 288 -41.54 4.53 -6.63
N VAL A 289 -40.97 3.77 -7.59
CA VAL A 289 -39.53 3.64 -7.81
C VAL A 289 -39.27 3.69 -9.31
N VAL A 290 -38.64 4.76 -9.77
CA VAL A 290 -38.18 4.93 -11.16
C VAL A 290 -36.70 4.61 -11.24
N VAL A 291 -36.30 3.86 -12.27
CA VAL A 291 -34.89 3.54 -12.54
C VAL A 291 -34.65 3.68 -14.04
N GLY A 292 -33.82 4.65 -14.43
CA GLY A 292 -33.46 4.93 -15.83
C GLY A 292 -32.02 4.54 -16.12
N ASN A 293 -31.74 3.90 -17.27
CA ASN A 293 -30.37 3.53 -17.63
C ASN A 293 -29.52 4.79 -17.88
N LEU A 294 -28.38 4.90 -17.18
CA LEU A 294 -27.58 6.13 -17.19
C LEU A 294 -26.94 6.40 -18.57
N LEU A 295 -26.53 5.36 -19.31
CA LEU A 295 -25.99 5.56 -20.67
C LEU A 295 -27.09 5.96 -21.66
N ALA A 296 -28.29 5.38 -21.55
CA ALA A 296 -29.41 5.76 -22.41
C ALA A 296 -29.72 7.26 -22.22
N LEU A 297 -29.91 7.71 -20.98
CA LEU A 297 -30.15 9.12 -20.63
C LEU A 297 -29.00 10.08 -21.03
N LEU A 298 -27.78 9.59 -21.23
CA LEU A 298 -26.62 10.38 -21.68
C LEU A 298 -26.49 10.49 -23.21
N VAL A 299 -27.00 9.50 -23.94
CA VAL A 299 -26.84 9.37 -25.39
C VAL A 299 -28.09 9.81 -26.12
N ASP A 300 -29.26 9.42 -25.63
CA ASP A 300 -30.56 9.76 -26.20
C ASP A 300 -31.57 10.08 -25.07
N PRO A 301 -31.60 11.34 -24.59
CA PRO A 301 -32.48 11.76 -23.50
C PRO A 301 -33.94 11.95 -23.94
N GLU A 302 -34.24 11.91 -25.24
CA GLU A 302 -35.61 12.07 -25.77
C GLU A 302 -36.31 10.71 -25.95
N GLU A 303 -35.57 9.65 -26.32
CA GLU A 303 -36.11 8.27 -26.39
C GLU A 303 -36.05 7.50 -25.06
N ALA A 304 -35.32 7.98 -24.04
CA ALA A 304 -35.13 7.25 -22.79
C ALA A 304 -36.31 7.36 -21.81
N GLU A 305 -37.08 6.27 -21.66
CA GLU A 305 -38.16 6.15 -20.66
C GLU A 305 -37.63 6.19 -19.21
N ALA A 306 -37.57 7.38 -18.60
CA ALA A 306 -37.28 7.57 -17.17
C ALA A 306 -38.07 8.75 -16.60
N ASP A 307 -39.38 8.59 -16.47
CA ASP A 307 -40.29 9.62 -15.95
C ASP A 307 -39.84 10.21 -14.60
N GLY A 308 -39.95 11.54 -14.45
CA GLY A 308 -39.39 12.28 -13.32
C GLY A 308 -37.87 12.44 -13.32
N ILE A 309 -37.12 11.97 -14.33
CA ILE A 309 -35.66 12.11 -14.42
C ILE A 309 -35.28 12.75 -15.77
N ALA A 310 -34.54 13.85 -15.74
CA ALA A 310 -33.84 14.36 -16.92
C ALA A 310 -32.34 14.48 -16.68
N LEU A 311 -31.58 14.41 -17.76
CA LEU A 311 -30.12 14.55 -17.72
C LEU A 311 -29.67 15.61 -18.73
N ARG A 312 -28.87 16.57 -18.27
CA ARG A 312 -28.28 17.64 -19.07
C ARG A 312 -26.76 17.52 -19.05
N ARG A 313 -26.14 17.31 -20.21
CA ARG A 313 -24.68 17.37 -20.36
C ARG A 313 -24.21 18.82 -20.35
N SER A 314 -23.14 19.13 -19.60
CA SER A 314 -22.53 20.45 -19.71
C SER A 314 -22.00 20.67 -21.14
N ARG A 315 -22.39 21.78 -21.76
CA ARG A 315 -21.95 22.16 -23.11
C ARG A 315 -20.56 22.80 -23.13
N GLU A 316 -19.98 23.11 -21.98
CA GLU A 316 -18.59 23.56 -21.91
C GLU A 316 -17.66 22.42 -22.32
N LYS A 317 -16.75 22.68 -23.26
CA LYS A 317 -15.69 21.71 -23.60
C LYS A 317 -14.80 21.52 -22.38
N ALA A 318 -14.98 20.38 -21.72
CA ALA A 318 -14.10 19.96 -20.63
C ALA A 318 -12.63 19.99 -21.10
N VAL A 319 -11.76 20.55 -20.25
CA VAL A 319 -10.32 20.56 -20.50
C VAL A 319 -9.83 19.10 -20.58
N PRO A 320 -9.00 18.71 -21.58
CA PRO A 320 -8.52 17.35 -21.73
C PRO A 320 -7.94 16.78 -20.43
N GLY A 321 -8.52 15.68 -19.94
CA GLY A 321 -8.14 15.02 -18.69
C GLY A 321 -8.88 15.45 -17.42
N MET A 322 -9.85 16.38 -17.50
CA MET A 322 -10.75 16.73 -16.39
C MET A 322 -12.03 15.87 -16.33
N GLY A 323 -12.29 15.08 -17.38
CA GLY A 323 -13.49 14.26 -17.51
C GLY A 323 -14.73 15.03 -17.99
N GLU A 324 -15.84 14.34 -18.20
CA GLU A 324 -17.14 14.94 -18.52
C GLU A 324 -17.97 15.23 -17.25
N THR A 325 -18.92 16.15 -17.37
CA THR A 325 -19.87 16.48 -16.29
C THR A 325 -21.28 16.57 -16.85
N ALA A 326 -22.19 15.89 -16.16
CA ALA A 326 -23.62 15.93 -16.41
C ALA A 326 -24.37 16.35 -15.15
N GLU A 327 -25.52 16.99 -15.32
CA GLU A 327 -26.45 17.31 -14.25
C GLU A 327 -27.71 16.46 -14.43
N ILE A 328 -28.13 15.82 -13.35
CA ILE A 328 -29.28 14.92 -13.28
C ILE A 328 -30.34 15.64 -12.46
N GLU A 329 -31.46 15.97 -13.10
CA GLU A 329 -32.59 16.68 -12.49
C GLU A 329 -33.69 15.66 -12.17
N PHE A 330 -34.22 15.73 -10.95
CA PHE A 330 -35.27 14.84 -10.44
C PHE A 330 -36.57 15.63 -10.23
N TYR A 331 -37.47 15.60 -11.21
CA TYR A 331 -38.78 16.23 -11.13
C TYR A 331 -39.73 15.42 -10.25
N GLY A 332 -40.59 16.10 -9.48
CA GLY A 332 -41.49 15.47 -8.52
C GLY A 332 -40.83 14.82 -7.29
N ALA A 333 -39.50 14.89 -7.15
CA ALA A 333 -38.81 14.42 -5.94
C ALA A 333 -39.10 15.35 -4.75
N ALA A 334 -39.64 14.79 -3.67
CA ALA A 334 -40.12 15.55 -2.52
C ALA A 334 -39.36 15.22 -1.22
N LEU A 335 -39.62 15.99 -0.16
CA LEU A 335 -39.02 15.79 1.16
C LEU A 335 -39.16 14.34 1.64
N GLY A 336 -38.03 13.70 1.93
CA GLY A 336 -37.94 12.30 2.37
C GLY A 336 -37.70 11.27 1.27
N ASP A 337 -37.68 11.66 0.00
CA ASP A 337 -37.40 10.77 -1.14
C ASP A 337 -35.90 10.49 -1.32
N ASP A 338 -35.58 9.36 -1.95
CA ASP A 338 -34.20 8.97 -2.28
C ASP A 338 -33.89 9.16 -3.76
N VAL A 339 -32.75 9.77 -4.06
CA VAL A 339 -32.23 9.94 -5.43
C VAL A 339 -30.78 9.50 -5.52
N GLY A 340 -30.31 9.03 -6.67
CA GLY A 340 -28.89 8.68 -6.83
C GLY A 340 -28.58 7.76 -8.01
N ILE A 341 -27.47 7.01 -7.88
CA ILE A 341 -27.03 6.01 -8.86
C ILE A 341 -26.88 4.65 -8.18
N VAL A 342 -27.37 3.62 -8.87
CA VAL A 342 -27.19 2.21 -8.55
C VAL A 342 -26.54 1.47 -9.72
N CYS A 343 -25.69 0.49 -9.46
CA CYS A 343 -24.98 -0.28 -10.47
C CYS A 343 -24.69 -1.70 -9.97
N PRO A 344 -25.50 -2.72 -10.33
CA PRO A 344 -25.35 -4.10 -9.87
C PRO A 344 -23.99 -4.76 -10.13
N ALA A 345 -23.18 -4.21 -11.03
CA ALA A 345 -21.85 -4.71 -11.37
C ALA A 345 -20.69 -3.85 -10.86
N ALA A 346 -20.96 -2.81 -10.04
CA ALA A 346 -19.93 -1.91 -9.53
C ALA A 346 -19.16 -2.51 -8.34
N GLY A 347 -17.82 -2.43 -8.42
CA GLY A 347 -16.91 -2.76 -7.32
C GLY A 347 -16.41 -1.52 -6.57
N PRO A 348 -15.58 -1.70 -5.54
CA PRO A 348 -14.99 -0.59 -4.78
C PRO A 348 -14.23 0.39 -5.69
N GLY A 349 -14.66 1.66 -5.72
CA GLY A 349 -14.08 2.68 -6.60
C GLY A 349 -14.71 2.77 -8.00
N ASP A 350 -15.81 2.08 -8.30
CA ASP A 350 -16.62 2.42 -9.47
C ASP A 350 -17.51 3.65 -9.19
N LEU A 351 -18.21 3.69 -8.05
CA LEU A 351 -19.04 4.81 -7.61
C LEU A 351 -18.41 5.58 -6.43
N GLY A 352 -18.81 6.84 -6.22
CA GLY A 352 -18.42 7.63 -5.05
C GLY A 352 -19.25 8.91 -4.89
N ILE A 353 -19.17 9.54 -3.71
CA ILE A 353 -19.80 10.84 -3.42
C ILE A 353 -18.72 11.87 -3.03
N ALA A 354 -18.88 13.10 -3.51
CA ALA A 354 -18.11 14.28 -3.12
C ALA A 354 -18.96 15.25 -2.28
N PRO A 355 -18.35 16.01 -1.33
CA PRO A 355 -16.93 16.01 -0.99
C PRO A 355 -16.48 14.84 -0.09
N ILE A 356 -17.42 14.17 0.58
CA ILE A 356 -17.16 13.05 1.49
C ILE A 356 -18.14 11.92 1.15
N ASP A 357 -17.61 10.73 0.88
CA ASP A 357 -18.42 9.53 0.66
C ASP A 357 -18.86 8.95 2.02
N PRO A 358 -20.17 8.79 2.29
CA PRO A 358 -20.67 8.22 3.55
C PRO A 358 -20.42 6.71 3.68
N GLY A 359 -19.92 6.06 2.61
CA GLY A 359 -19.65 4.63 2.56
C GLY A 359 -20.91 3.79 2.37
N GLY A 360 -20.80 2.51 2.73
CA GLY A 360 -21.81 1.49 2.41
C GLY A 360 -21.45 0.67 1.18
N PRO A 361 -22.39 -0.11 0.63
CA PRO A 361 -22.13 -1.07 -0.45
C PRO A 361 -21.59 -0.38 -1.71
N ALA A 362 -20.65 -1.03 -2.42
CA ALA A 362 -19.97 -0.40 -3.56
C ALA A 362 -20.88 -0.09 -4.76
N PHE A 363 -22.05 -0.73 -4.81
CA PHE A 363 -22.98 -0.73 -5.92
C PHE A 363 -24.09 0.34 -5.84
N ALA A 364 -24.15 1.15 -4.79
CA ALA A 364 -25.15 2.21 -4.64
C ALA A 364 -24.57 3.48 -4.01
N ARG A 365 -24.96 4.64 -4.54
CA ARG A 365 -24.69 5.96 -3.96
C ARG A 365 -25.97 6.80 -4.04
N LEU A 366 -26.57 7.02 -2.88
CA LEU A 366 -27.88 7.66 -2.73
C LEU A 366 -27.76 8.94 -1.91
N PHE A 367 -28.74 9.82 -2.11
CA PHE A 367 -28.96 11.05 -1.37
C PHE A 367 -30.42 11.08 -0.93
N ARG A 368 -30.67 11.69 0.23
CA ARG A 368 -32.00 11.97 0.75
C ARG A 368 -32.36 13.42 0.41
N VAL A 369 -33.57 13.65 -0.06
CA VAL A 369 -34.13 15.01 -0.18
C VAL A 369 -34.51 15.49 1.21
N GLU A 370 -33.82 16.51 1.70
CA GLU A 370 -34.00 17.16 3.01
C GLU A 370 -34.37 18.64 2.82
N GLY A 371 -34.71 19.34 3.91
CA GLY A 371 -35.24 20.72 3.84
C GLY A 371 -34.24 21.77 3.36
N ASP A 372 -32.94 21.45 3.38
CA ASP A 372 -31.82 22.28 2.94
C ASP A 372 -31.13 21.75 1.67
N GLY A 373 -31.68 20.72 1.02
CA GLY A 373 -31.19 20.19 -0.25
C GLY A 373 -31.00 18.67 -0.25
N LEU A 374 -29.85 18.21 -0.76
CA LEU A 374 -29.54 16.78 -0.89
C LEU A 374 -28.46 16.33 0.10
N ALA A 375 -28.87 15.51 1.08
CA ALA A 375 -27.98 14.93 2.09
C ALA A 375 -27.45 13.55 1.62
N PRO A 376 -26.12 13.31 1.60
CA PRO A 376 -25.56 11.99 1.29
C PRO A 376 -26.06 10.90 2.22
N ARG A 377 -26.64 9.84 1.67
CA ARG A 377 -27.22 8.74 2.43
C ARG A 377 -26.37 7.48 2.34
N ARG A 378 -25.95 6.95 3.50
CA ARG A 378 -25.36 5.61 3.59
C ARG A 378 -26.45 4.54 3.40
N ALA A 379 -26.34 3.77 2.33
CA ALA A 379 -27.12 2.54 2.16
C ALA A 379 -26.54 1.41 3.05
N THR A 380 -27.40 0.47 3.43
CA THR A 380 -27.07 -0.73 4.21
C THR A 380 -27.60 -1.96 3.50
N ASP A 381 -26.93 -3.11 3.64
CA ASP A 381 -27.33 -4.33 2.93
C ASP A 381 -28.73 -4.83 3.36
N ASP A 382 -29.17 -4.56 4.59
CA ASP A 382 -30.51 -4.91 5.10
C ASP A 382 -31.63 -3.92 4.67
N ASP A 383 -31.34 -2.96 3.78
CA ASP A 383 -32.36 -2.01 3.30
C ASP A 383 -33.21 -2.60 2.17
N GLY A 384 -34.46 -2.98 2.48
CA GLY A 384 -35.41 -3.46 1.46
C GLY A 384 -35.78 -2.45 0.36
N LEU A 385 -35.33 -1.19 0.41
CA LEU A 385 -35.31 -0.32 -0.77
C LEU A 385 -34.17 -0.67 -1.73
N LEU A 386 -32.99 -0.99 -1.20
CA LEU A 386 -31.80 -1.29 -1.96
C LEU A 386 -32.03 -2.51 -2.85
N ASP A 387 -32.57 -3.61 -2.32
CA ASP A 387 -32.89 -4.82 -3.10
C ASP A 387 -33.79 -4.51 -4.31
N GLU A 388 -34.84 -3.71 -4.12
CA GLU A 388 -35.77 -3.32 -5.18
C GLU A 388 -35.10 -2.42 -6.23
N LEU A 389 -34.23 -1.49 -5.80
CA LEU A 389 -33.41 -0.68 -6.70
C LEU A 389 -32.42 -1.53 -7.50
N MET A 390 -31.75 -2.49 -6.87
CA MET A 390 -30.79 -3.39 -7.52
C MET A 390 -31.47 -4.28 -8.54
N ARG A 391 -32.67 -4.79 -8.22
CA ARG A 391 -33.50 -5.58 -9.13
C ARG A 391 -33.90 -4.77 -10.37
N ARG A 392 -34.51 -3.60 -10.19
CA ARG A 392 -34.90 -2.71 -11.31
C ARG A 392 -33.71 -2.24 -12.14
N ALA A 393 -32.56 -1.96 -11.52
CA ALA A 393 -31.34 -1.60 -12.24
C ALA A 393 -30.76 -2.77 -13.06
N ALA A 394 -30.87 -4.01 -12.57
CA ALA A 394 -30.48 -5.20 -13.34
C ALA A 394 -31.42 -5.48 -14.52
N ASP A 395 -32.70 -5.08 -14.41
CA ASP A 395 -33.65 -5.11 -15.53
C ASP A 395 -33.30 -4.03 -16.57
N ALA A 396 -33.12 -2.78 -16.15
CA ALA A 396 -32.75 -1.66 -17.02
C ALA A 396 -31.39 -1.85 -17.73
N ALA A 397 -30.39 -2.42 -17.04
CA ALA A 397 -29.08 -2.74 -17.62
C ALA A 397 -29.14 -3.88 -18.66
N ARG A 398 -30.12 -4.79 -18.56
CA ARG A 398 -30.36 -5.83 -19.56
C ARG A 398 -31.07 -5.30 -20.80
N ALA A 399 -31.99 -4.34 -20.65
CA ALA A 399 -32.66 -3.70 -21.78
C ALA A 399 -31.70 -2.86 -22.65
N ALA A 400 -30.72 -2.19 -22.03
CA ALA A 400 -29.79 -1.28 -22.70
C ALA A 400 -28.72 -1.93 -23.62
N THR A 401 -28.85 -3.21 -23.99
CA THR A 401 -27.85 -3.91 -24.83
C THR A 401 -27.96 -3.59 -26.33
N GLY A 402 -27.83 -2.32 -26.68
CA GLY A 402 -27.73 -1.85 -28.07
C GLY A 402 -26.35 -2.09 -28.69
N ALA A 403 -26.28 -2.24 -30.02
CA ALA A 403 -25.04 -2.47 -30.76
C ALA A 403 -24.00 -1.34 -30.60
N ALA A 404 -24.47 -0.10 -30.33
CA ALA A 404 -23.61 1.06 -30.06
C ALA A 404 -22.67 0.84 -28.86
N ALA A 405 -23.12 0.18 -27.79
CA ALA A 405 -22.31 -0.06 -26.60
C ALA A 405 -21.15 -1.04 -26.85
N ARG A 406 -21.26 -1.93 -27.83
CA ARG A 406 -20.16 -2.83 -28.25
C ARG A 406 -19.15 -2.12 -29.16
N ALA A 407 -19.62 -1.36 -30.15
CA ALA A 407 -18.74 -0.73 -31.16
C ALA A 407 -17.87 0.43 -30.60
N VAL A 408 -18.30 1.06 -29.50
CA VAL A 408 -17.56 2.16 -28.85
C VAL A 408 -16.51 1.65 -27.86
N ALA A 409 -16.80 0.57 -27.13
CA ALA A 409 -15.91 0.01 -26.11
C ALA A 409 -14.56 -0.52 -26.65
N GLU A 410 -14.45 -0.81 -27.95
CA GLU A 410 -13.23 -1.36 -28.55
C GLU A 410 -12.18 -0.29 -28.95
N ARG A 411 -12.52 1.01 -28.95
CA ARG A 411 -11.66 2.06 -29.54
C ARG A 411 -10.96 3.01 -28.56
N ALA A 412 -11.35 3.06 -27.29
CA ALA A 412 -10.78 4.00 -26.33
C ALA A 412 -10.18 3.29 -25.10
N ALA A 413 -8.88 3.50 -24.87
CA ALA A 413 -8.20 3.03 -23.68
C ALA A 413 -8.36 4.05 -22.54
N GLY A 414 -9.56 4.09 -21.94
CA GLY A 414 -9.86 4.95 -20.78
C GLY A 414 -8.93 4.70 -19.59
N LEU A 415 -8.99 5.56 -18.57
CA LEU A 415 -8.06 5.52 -17.43
C LEU A 415 -8.00 4.15 -16.76
N LYS A 416 -9.13 3.44 -16.63
CA LYS A 416 -9.13 2.05 -16.18
C LYS A 416 -8.23 1.16 -17.06
N GLY A 417 -8.43 1.16 -18.38
CA GLY A 417 -7.59 0.40 -19.31
C GLY A 417 -6.12 0.81 -19.29
N ARG A 418 -5.80 2.08 -18.98
CA ARG A 418 -4.41 2.55 -18.78
C ARG A 418 -3.79 2.01 -17.49
N ARG A 419 -4.53 2.00 -16.38
CA ARG A 419 -4.09 1.39 -15.11
C ARG A 419 -3.99 -0.12 -15.20
N ASP A 420 -4.94 -0.78 -15.85
CA ASP A 420 -4.92 -2.23 -16.12
C ASP A 420 -3.68 -2.59 -16.96
N LYS A 421 -3.34 -1.79 -17.99
CA LYS A 421 -2.09 -1.94 -18.77
C LYS A 421 -0.84 -1.72 -17.92
N PHE A 422 -0.82 -0.74 -17.01
CA PHE A 422 0.27 -0.53 -16.06
C PHE A 422 0.49 -1.75 -15.16
N VAL A 423 -0.58 -2.25 -14.53
CA VAL A 423 -0.58 -3.45 -13.68
C VAL A 423 -0.14 -4.68 -14.48
N ALA A 424 -0.68 -4.87 -15.69
CA ALA A 424 -0.30 -5.98 -16.57
C ALA A 424 1.16 -5.90 -17.04
N SER A 425 1.70 -4.69 -17.26
CA SER A 425 3.11 -4.47 -17.61
C SER A 425 4.04 -4.91 -16.46
N LEU A 426 3.74 -4.50 -15.23
CA LEU A 426 4.48 -4.92 -14.04
C LEU A 426 4.34 -6.42 -13.75
N ASN A 427 3.11 -6.96 -13.82
CA ASN A 427 2.86 -8.40 -13.68
C ASN A 427 3.58 -9.23 -14.75
N GLY A 428 3.65 -8.74 -15.99
CA GLY A 428 4.42 -9.37 -17.07
C GLY A 428 5.93 -9.34 -16.82
N ALA A 429 6.44 -8.27 -16.18
CA ALA A 429 7.85 -8.19 -15.77
C ALA A 429 8.16 -9.14 -14.60
N LEU A 430 7.28 -9.25 -13.61
CA LEU A 430 7.37 -10.24 -12.53
C LEU A 430 7.32 -11.67 -13.06
N ALA A 431 6.41 -11.98 -13.99
CA ALA A 431 6.30 -13.31 -14.59
C ALA A 431 7.57 -13.70 -15.38
N ARG A 432 8.20 -12.76 -16.10
CA ARG A 432 9.51 -12.98 -16.75
C ARG A 432 10.66 -13.22 -15.76
N ALA A 433 10.51 -12.79 -14.51
CA ALA A 433 11.44 -13.06 -13.41
C ALA A 433 11.06 -14.31 -12.58
N GLU A 434 10.14 -15.15 -13.10
CA GLU A 434 9.63 -16.36 -12.45
C GLU A 434 8.93 -16.08 -11.10
N VAL A 435 8.34 -14.89 -10.96
CA VAL A 435 7.62 -14.48 -9.76
C VAL A 435 6.13 -14.76 -9.92
N ALA A 436 5.59 -15.63 -9.06
CA ALA A 436 4.17 -15.99 -9.09
C ALA A 436 3.24 -14.86 -8.57
N ALA A 437 3.79 -13.94 -7.77
CA ALA A 437 3.05 -12.81 -7.23
C ALA A 437 2.49 -11.91 -8.34
N ARG A 438 1.24 -11.46 -8.16
CA ARG A 438 0.57 -10.52 -9.06
C ARG A 438 0.01 -9.36 -8.25
N PHE A 439 0.16 -8.15 -8.76
CA PHE A 439 -0.63 -7.02 -8.33
C PHE A 439 -2.08 -7.25 -8.78
N GLU A 440 -3.03 -6.98 -7.88
CA GLU A 440 -4.45 -6.99 -8.20
C GLU A 440 -4.83 -5.82 -9.13
N PRO A 441 -5.96 -5.93 -9.85
CA PRO A 441 -6.49 -4.81 -10.62
C PRO A 441 -6.66 -3.53 -9.78
N PRO A 442 -6.55 -2.34 -10.40
CA PRO A 442 -6.56 -1.05 -9.71
C PRO A 442 -7.90 -0.75 -9.05
N GLY A 443 -8.00 -1.02 -7.74
CA GLY A 443 -9.02 -0.46 -6.85
C GLY A 443 -8.69 0.98 -6.44
N LEU A 444 -8.97 1.32 -5.17
CA LEU A 444 -8.67 2.63 -4.59
C LEU A 444 -7.16 2.80 -4.33
N TRP A 445 -6.40 3.20 -5.35
CA TRP A 445 -4.98 3.51 -5.19
C TRP A 445 -4.74 4.72 -4.26
N ASP A 446 -3.85 4.54 -3.30
CA ASP A 446 -3.25 5.60 -2.48
C ASP A 446 -2.29 6.48 -3.32
N ALA A 447 -1.96 7.67 -2.82
CA ALA A 447 -1.14 8.65 -3.55
C ALA A 447 0.18 8.06 -4.09
N LEU A 448 0.88 7.25 -3.30
CA LEU A 448 2.18 6.65 -3.65
C LEU A 448 2.08 5.21 -4.17
N GLU A 449 0.87 4.67 -4.38
CA GLU A 449 0.68 3.25 -4.73
C GLU A 449 1.37 2.84 -6.05
N PRO A 450 1.33 3.61 -7.16
CA PRO A 450 2.09 3.26 -8.37
C PRO A 450 3.61 3.26 -8.15
N LEU A 451 4.12 4.11 -7.25
CA LEU A 451 5.53 4.15 -6.89
C LEU A 451 5.92 2.90 -6.08
N ALA A 452 5.07 2.48 -5.14
CA ALA A 452 5.26 1.28 -4.34
C ALA A 452 5.23 -0.01 -5.19
N GLN A 453 4.27 -0.13 -6.12
CA GLN A 453 4.20 -1.27 -7.04
C GLN A 453 5.44 -1.35 -7.94
N THR A 454 5.89 -0.22 -8.51
CA THR A 454 7.12 -0.21 -9.32
C THR A 454 8.38 -0.48 -8.48
N SER A 455 8.47 0.08 -7.26
CA SER A 455 9.58 -0.17 -6.33
C SER A 455 9.69 -1.67 -5.99
N PHE A 456 8.57 -2.31 -5.62
CA PHE A 456 8.53 -3.76 -5.37
C PHE A 456 8.88 -4.58 -6.62
N ALA A 457 8.30 -4.26 -7.78
CA ALA A 457 8.61 -4.99 -9.02
C ALA A 457 10.10 -4.94 -9.35
N ALA A 458 10.71 -3.75 -9.28
CA ALA A 458 12.12 -3.56 -9.58
C ALA A 458 13.06 -4.18 -8.53
N LEU A 459 12.66 -4.19 -7.24
CA LEU A 459 13.34 -4.93 -6.18
C LEU A 459 13.40 -6.43 -6.53
N VAL A 460 12.24 -7.08 -6.70
CA VAL A 460 12.18 -8.55 -6.90
C VAL A 460 12.87 -8.99 -8.19
N ILE A 461 12.73 -8.22 -9.28
CA ILE A 461 13.41 -8.50 -10.56
C ILE A 461 14.95 -8.40 -10.40
N GLY A 462 15.44 -7.48 -9.57
CA GLY A 462 16.87 -7.28 -9.31
C GLY A 462 17.55 -8.39 -8.52
N GLU A 463 16.78 -9.25 -7.85
CA GLU A 463 17.29 -10.26 -6.91
C GLU A 463 17.45 -11.68 -7.47
N THR A 464 18.13 -12.54 -6.69
CA THR A 464 18.36 -13.96 -7.00
C THR A 464 17.13 -14.85 -6.76
N GLY A 465 17.06 -16.01 -7.42
CA GLY A 465 15.96 -16.98 -7.27
C GLY A 465 15.60 -17.33 -5.81
N PRO A 466 16.56 -17.67 -4.94
CA PRO A 466 16.28 -17.94 -3.52
C PRO A 466 15.68 -16.74 -2.77
N ALA A 467 16.15 -15.52 -3.02
CA ALA A 467 15.60 -14.30 -2.42
C ALA A 467 14.18 -14.02 -2.91
N ARG A 468 13.92 -14.17 -4.22
CA ARG A 468 12.56 -14.08 -4.81
C ARG A 468 11.61 -15.10 -4.17
N ALA A 469 12.04 -16.34 -3.99
CA ALA A 469 11.25 -17.39 -3.35
C ALA A 469 10.94 -17.08 -1.87
N ARG A 470 11.90 -16.48 -1.14
CA ARG A 470 11.64 -16.01 0.24
C ARG A 470 10.58 -14.92 0.26
N LEU A 471 10.71 -13.87 -0.57
CA LEU A 471 9.71 -12.80 -0.63
C LEU A 471 8.30 -13.32 -0.98
N GLN A 472 8.20 -14.34 -1.83
CA GLN A 472 6.92 -14.99 -2.12
C GLN A 472 6.32 -15.66 -0.88
N GLN A 473 7.10 -16.46 -0.16
CA GLN A 473 6.68 -17.13 1.09
C GLN A 473 6.29 -16.15 2.20
N LEU A 474 6.85 -14.94 2.19
CA LEU A 474 6.52 -13.88 3.15
C LEU A 474 5.22 -13.13 2.81
N GLY A 475 4.55 -13.41 1.69
CA GLY A 475 3.32 -12.71 1.29
C GLY A 475 3.53 -11.62 0.22
N SER A 476 4.68 -11.61 -0.45
CA SER A 476 4.94 -10.80 -1.64
C SER A 476 4.66 -9.30 -1.44
N TYR A 477 3.86 -8.69 -2.32
CA TYR A 477 3.56 -7.27 -2.28
C TYR A 477 2.80 -6.84 -1.02
N GLY A 478 1.98 -7.72 -0.44
CA GLY A 478 1.28 -7.44 0.83
C GLY A 478 2.24 -7.19 1.99
N ALA A 479 3.29 -8.01 2.09
CA ALA A 479 4.35 -7.85 3.08
C ALA A 479 5.21 -6.60 2.84
N PHE A 480 5.56 -6.33 1.57
CA PHE A 480 6.23 -5.08 1.20
C PHE A 480 5.39 -3.84 1.55
N CYS A 481 4.07 -3.89 1.39
CA CYS A 481 3.16 -2.82 1.78
C CYS A 481 3.01 -2.64 3.30
N ALA A 482 3.35 -3.67 4.10
CA ALA A 482 3.34 -3.64 5.55
C ALA A 482 4.63 -3.04 6.12
N ASP A 483 5.81 -3.48 5.64
CA ASP A 483 7.11 -2.87 5.93
C ASP A 483 8.04 -2.94 4.69
N PRO A 484 8.11 -1.84 3.90
CA PRO A 484 8.95 -1.78 2.70
C PRO A 484 10.45 -1.98 2.98
N ALA A 485 10.94 -1.50 4.12
CA ALA A 485 12.36 -1.52 4.46
C ALA A 485 12.79 -2.92 4.92
N LEU A 486 11.99 -3.58 5.77
CA LEU A 486 12.23 -4.97 6.17
C LEU A 486 12.16 -5.92 4.98
N ALA A 487 11.16 -5.74 4.09
CA ALA A 487 11.05 -6.54 2.88
C ALA A 487 12.27 -6.35 1.96
N ALA A 488 12.77 -5.13 1.79
CA ALA A 488 13.97 -4.85 1.00
C ALA A 488 15.27 -5.41 1.63
N VAL A 489 15.40 -5.38 2.95
CA VAL A 489 16.55 -5.95 3.67
C VAL A 489 16.57 -7.48 3.59
N ILE A 490 15.40 -8.14 3.68
CA ILE A 490 15.30 -9.60 3.49
C ILE A 490 15.58 -9.97 2.02
N ALA A 491 15.22 -9.10 1.07
CA ALA A 491 15.48 -9.28 -0.36
C ALA A 491 16.99 -9.22 -0.70
N GLU A 492 17.69 -8.18 -0.22
CA GLU A 492 19.13 -7.96 -0.48
C GLU A 492 20.00 -9.12 0.01
N GLY A 493 19.57 -9.77 1.11
CA GLY A 493 19.90 -11.17 1.39
C GLY A 493 21.27 -11.45 2.01
N GLY A 494 21.40 -12.69 2.50
CA GLY A 494 22.56 -13.24 3.19
C GLY A 494 22.18 -14.52 3.93
N GLU A 495 23.13 -15.26 4.49
CA GLU A 495 22.83 -16.49 5.29
C GLU A 495 21.91 -16.19 6.48
N PHE A 496 21.97 -14.96 7.00
CA PHE A 496 21.12 -14.51 8.10
C PHE A 496 19.64 -14.43 7.69
N ALA A 497 19.34 -13.84 6.53
CA ALA A 497 17.99 -13.70 5.99
C ALA A 497 17.33 -15.04 5.62
N GLN A 498 18.10 -16.14 5.53
CA GLN A 498 17.54 -17.47 5.26
C GLN A 498 16.62 -17.96 6.39
N SER A 499 16.83 -17.54 7.65
CA SER A 499 15.93 -17.88 8.77
C SER A 499 14.72 -16.97 8.88
N ALA A 500 14.62 -15.91 8.07
CA ALA A 500 13.56 -14.91 8.17
C ALA A 500 12.17 -15.51 7.94
N ARG A 501 11.27 -15.26 8.90
CA ARG A 501 9.84 -15.57 8.85
C ARG A 501 9.07 -14.33 9.27
N LEU A 502 7.96 -14.05 8.61
CA LEU A 502 6.95 -13.14 9.16
C LEU A 502 5.97 -13.99 9.97
N SER A 503 5.82 -13.71 11.26
CA SER A 503 4.78 -14.34 12.07
C SER A 503 3.42 -13.91 11.53
N ALA A 504 2.44 -14.82 11.47
CA ALA A 504 1.09 -14.47 10.99
C ALA A 504 0.43 -13.32 11.77
N GLU A 505 0.91 -13.07 12.99
CA GLU A 505 0.52 -11.98 13.88
C GLU A 505 1.26 -10.65 13.63
N THR A 506 2.10 -10.48 12.58
CA THR A 506 2.86 -9.21 12.34
C THR A 506 2.07 -8.10 11.63
N ALA A 507 0.76 -8.24 11.43
CA ALA A 507 -0.10 -7.14 10.95
C ALA A 507 -0.05 -5.86 11.85
N PRO A 508 0.33 -5.95 13.15
CA PRO A 508 0.76 -4.87 13.99
C PRO A 508 2.24 -5.03 14.43
N ALA A 509 3.18 -5.26 13.50
CA ALA A 509 4.62 -5.00 13.71
C ALA A 509 4.92 -3.49 13.86
N ARG A 510 4.08 -2.79 14.62
CA ARG A 510 4.02 -1.34 14.85
C ARG A 510 4.60 -0.96 16.22
N SER A 511 5.12 -1.94 16.97
CA SER A 511 5.60 -1.82 18.35
C SER A 511 7.14 -1.80 18.49
N ALA A 512 7.86 -2.43 17.56
CA ALA A 512 9.33 -2.41 17.54
C ALA A 512 9.84 -1.19 16.74
N PRO A 513 10.60 -0.25 17.37
CA PRO A 513 10.86 1.06 16.76
C PRO A 513 11.77 0.96 15.53
N SER A 514 12.93 0.31 15.63
CA SER A 514 13.97 0.35 14.61
C SER A 514 13.94 -0.82 13.62
N LEU A 515 14.50 -0.58 12.42
CA LEU A 515 14.71 -1.61 11.40
C LEU A 515 15.52 -2.80 11.92
N LEU A 516 16.57 -2.54 12.71
CA LEU A 516 17.41 -3.60 13.26
C LEU A 516 16.60 -4.53 14.18
N ALA A 517 15.77 -3.96 15.06
CA ALA A 517 14.90 -4.74 15.93
C ALA A 517 13.90 -5.57 15.12
N ARG A 518 13.24 -4.99 14.10
CA ARG A 518 12.29 -5.71 13.23
C ARG A 518 12.95 -6.80 12.38
N TYR A 519 14.19 -6.60 11.93
CA TYR A 519 14.95 -7.61 11.18
C TYR A 519 15.40 -8.77 12.06
N LEU A 520 15.90 -8.49 13.27
CA LEU A 520 16.29 -9.53 14.24
C LEU A 520 15.08 -10.32 14.74
N ASP A 521 13.94 -9.66 14.94
CA ASP A 521 12.67 -10.32 15.26
C ASP A 521 12.22 -11.27 14.13
N ALA A 522 12.16 -10.79 12.89
CA ALA A 522 11.83 -11.61 11.72
C ALA A 522 12.80 -12.80 11.54
N CYS A 523 14.08 -12.66 11.91
CA CYS A 523 15.07 -13.74 11.85
C CYS A 523 15.02 -14.71 13.06
N GLY A 524 14.15 -14.48 14.05
CA GLY A 524 13.98 -15.32 15.24
C GLY A 524 15.05 -15.13 16.33
N VAL A 525 15.71 -13.97 16.35
CA VAL A 525 16.93 -13.70 17.14
C VAL A 525 16.80 -12.44 18.02
N GLN A 526 15.62 -12.26 18.61
CA GLN A 526 15.35 -11.21 19.59
C GLN A 526 16.44 -11.19 20.69
N GLY A 527 16.92 -9.99 21.05
CA GLY A 527 17.96 -9.80 22.07
C GLY A 527 19.41 -10.04 21.62
N MET A 528 19.67 -10.40 20.35
CA MET A 528 21.03 -10.59 19.84
C MET A 528 21.83 -9.28 19.74
N ALA A 529 21.16 -8.15 19.50
CA ALA A 529 21.78 -6.83 19.54
C ALA A 529 21.84 -6.29 20.98
N PRO A 530 22.91 -5.58 21.36
CA PRO A 530 23.04 -5.00 22.69
C PRO A 530 21.98 -3.92 22.92
N ALA A 531 21.48 -3.83 24.16
CA ALA A 531 20.50 -2.82 24.56
C ALA A 531 21.11 -1.41 24.59
N GLY A 532 20.30 -0.39 24.30
CA GLY A 532 20.71 1.02 24.39
C GLY A 532 21.57 1.54 23.24
N VAL A 533 21.65 0.82 22.12
CA VAL A 533 22.32 1.30 20.90
C VAL A 533 21.61 2.51 20.27
N ASP A 534 22.39 3.46 19.76
CA ASP A 534 21.87 4.58 18.98
C ASP A 534 21.62 4.19 17.49
N ALA A 535 20.82 4.97 16.77
CA ALA A 535 20.48 4.68 15.38
C ALA A 535 21.69 4.63 14.41
N THR A 536 22.82 5.26 14.74
CA THR A 536 24.07 5.15 13.96
C THR A 536 24.76 3.81 14.22
N GLN A 537 24.78 3.34 15.48
CA GLN A 537 25.26 2.02 15.86
C GLN A 537 24.36 0.92 15.28
N GLU A 538 23.04 1.07 15.33
CA GLU A 538 22.08 0.18 14.67
C GLU A 538 22.37 0.06 13.17
N ALA A 539 22.65 1.18 12.49
CA ALA A 539 22.98 1.19 11.07
C ALA A 539 24.34 0.54 10.75
N ARG A 540 25.28 0.48 11.69
CA ARG A 540 26.53 -0.29 11.55
C ARG A 540 26.27 -1.78 11.70
N LEU A 541 25.51 -2.17 12.74
CA LEU A 541 25.12 -3.57 12.96
C LEU A 541 24.29 -4.13 11.79
N MET A 542 23.35 -3.34 11.25
CA MET A 542 22.55 -3.71 10.09
C MET A 542 23.42 -3.93 8.83
N ARG A 543 24.42 -3.07 8.58
CA ARG A 543 25.39 -3.28 7.50
C ARG A 543 26.24 -4.52 7.72
N ALA A 544 26.66 -4.80 8.96
CA ALA A 544 27.43 -6.00 9.28
C ALA A 544 26.62 -7.28 9.02
N LEU A 545 25.36 -7.32 9.45
CA LEU A 545 24.43 -8.44 9.19
C LEU A 545 24.20 -8.74 7.71
N LEU A 546 24.33 -7.73 6.84
CA LEU A 546 24.18 -7.87 5.38
C LEU A 546 25.50 -8.16 4.64
N LYS A 547 26.64 -7.66 5.13
CA LYS A 547 27.90 -7.63 4.36
C LYS A 547 29.06 -8.43 4.95
N GLU A 548 29.07 -8.71 6.26
CA GLU A 548 30.18 -9.44 6.88
C GLU A 548 29.97 -10.95 6.80
N PRO A 549 31.00 -11.73 6.39
CA PRO A 549 30.92 -13.18 6.43
C PRO A 549 30.78 -13.67 7.88
N ASP A 550 30.25 -14.88 8.05
CA ASP A 550 30.23 -15.62 9.32
C ASP A 550 29.37 -15.05 10.43
N VAL A 551 28.69 -13.91 10.21
CA VAL A 551 27.72 -13.34 11.16
C VAL A 551 26.54 -14.30 11.41
N ALA A 552 26.21 -15.19 10.46
CA ALA A 552 25.25 -16.26 10.69
C ALA A 552 25.74 -17.32 11.72
N ALA A 553 27.06 -17.53 11.88
CA ALA A 553 27.59 -18.43 12.90
C ALA A 553 27.32 -17.90 14.32
N LEU A 554 27.28 -16.58 14.52
CA LEU A 554 26.91 -15.96 15.81
C LEU A 554 25.49 -16.37 16.25
N ARG A 555 24.54 -16.45 15.31
CA ARG A 555 23.17 -16.92 15.57
C ARG A 555 23.16 -18.34 16.11
N GLU A 556 23.78 -19.26 15.37
CA GLU A 556 23.79 -20.69 15.70
C GLU A 556 24.55 -20.98 17.01
N ALA A 557 25.65 -20.27 17.24
CA ALA A 557 26.46 -20.34 18.46
C ALA A 557 25.87 -19.56 19.65
N ARG A 558 24.74 -18.84 19.49
CA ARG A 558 24.14 -17.95 20.51
C ARG A 558 25.15 -16.95 21.10
N VAL A 559 25.86 -16.24 20.23
CA VAL A 559 26.76 -15.13 20.59
C VAL A 559 26.13 -13.79 20.16
N ALA A 560 26.13 -12.81 21.06
CA ALA A 560 25.58 -11.48 20.79
C ALA A 560 26.42 -10.69 19.77
N LEU A 561 25.82 -9.68 19.13
CA LEU A 561 26.52 -8.76 18.22
C LEU A 561 27.38 -7.75 19.00
N ALA A 562 28.62 -7.54 18.56
CA ALA A 562 29.45 -6.44 19.04
C ALA A 562 29.32 -5.20 18.14
N ILE A 563 29.25 -4.02 18.76
CA ILE A 563 29.27 -2.72 18.07
C ILE A 563 30.65 -2.50 17.42
N ASP A 564 31.73 -2.89 18.11
CA ASP A 564 33.08 -2.82 17.59
C ASP A 564 33.32 -3.86 16.48
N ASP A 565 33.91 -3.40 15.38
CA ASP A 565 34.18 -4.20 14.18
C ASP A 565 35.23 -5.28 14.39
N GLY A 566 36.24 -5.03 15.23
CA GLY A 566 37.29 -5.99 15.56
C GLY A 566 36.72 -7.13 16.39
N VAL A 567 36.12 -6.78 17.54
CA VAL A 567 35.48 -7.74 18.46
C VAL A 567 34.41 -8.57 17.74
N ARG A 568 33.58 -7.95 16.88
CA ARG A 568 32.54 -8.67 16.12
C ARG A 568 33.14 -9.71 15.16
N ARG A 569 34.19 -9.34 14.41
CA ARG A 569 34.83 -10.25 13.45
C ARG A 569 35.59 -11.38 14.13
N GLU A 570 36.18 -11.13 15.29
CA GLU A 570 36.80 -12.18 16.12
C GLU A 570 35.74 -13.12 16.70
N ALA A 571 34.65 -12.58 17.23
CA ALA A 571 33.50 -13.35 17.72
C ALA A 571 32.87 -14.22 16.63
N SER A 572 32.67 -13.71 15.40
CA SER A 572 32.11 -14.49 14.27
C SER A 572 33.03 -15.66 13.87
N LYS A 573 34.35 -15.44 13.84
CA LYS A 573 35.33 -16.51 13.58
C LYS A 573 35.33 -17.57 14.68
N ALA A 574 35.28 -17.13 15.94
CA ALA A 574 35.23 -18.01 17.10
C ALA A 574 33.92 -18.82 17.15
N ALA A 575 32.79 -18.19 16.81
CA ALA A 575 31.47 -18.82 16.78
C ALA A 575 31.43 -20.07 15.87
N ARG A 576 32.14 -20.06 14.73
CA ARG A 576 32.29 -21.24 13.85
C ARG A 576 32.87 -22.47 14.57
N LEU A 577 33.74 -22.27 15.58
CA LEU A 577 34.40 -23.36 16.31
C LEU A 577 33.56 -23.90 17.47
N ILE A 578 32.60 -23.11 17.97
CA ILE A 578 31.69 -23.47 19.08
C ILE A 578 30.25 -23.74 18.62
N VAL A 579 30.00 -23.75 17.30
CA VAL A 579 28.67 -23.98 16.74
C VAL A 579 28.15 -25.40 17.02
N ASP A 580 29.01 -26.43 16.94
CA ASP A 580 28.65 -27.80 17.35
C ASP A 580 28.59 -27.89 18.88
N ALA A 581 27.37 -27.88 19.43
CA ALA A 581 27.13 -28.04 20.85
C ALA A 581 27.74 -29.36 21.39
N ALA A 582 27.76 -30.42 20.60
CA ALA A 582 28.33 -31.70 21.01
C ALA A 582 29.87 -31.64 21.05
N ALA A 583 30.53 -30.81 20.23
CA ALA A 583 31.98 -30.55 20.36
C ALA A 583 32.31 -29.81 21.65
N VAL A 584 31.47 -28.82 22.02
CA VAL A 584 31.58 -28.07 23.27
C VAL A 584 31.37 -29.00 24.48
N GLU A 585 30.36 -29.87 24.45
CA GLU A 585 30.11 -30.88 25.49
C GLU A 585 31.29 -31.87 25.62
N ARG A 586 31.85 -32.35 24.50
CA ARG A 586 33.05 -33.20 24.49
C ARG A 586 34.30 -32.49 25.05
N ALA A 587 34.42 -31.17 24.88
CA ALA A 587 35.50 -30.37 25.44
C ALA A 587 35.31 -30.15 26.96
N GLY A 588 34.08 -29.90 27.41
CA GLY A 588 33.74 -29.79 28.84
C GLY A 588 34.02 -31.09 29.60
N ALA A 589 33.63 -32.23 29.04
CA ALA A 589 33.93 -33.56 29.59
C ALA A 589 35.45 -33.80 29.69
N HIS A 590 36.20 -33.48 28.64
CA HIS A 590 37.67 -33.61 28.61
C HIS A 590 38.36 -32.78 29.71
N PHE A 591 37.98 -31.52 29.90
CA PHE A 591 38.55 -30.71 30.99
C PHE A 591 38.08 -31.14 32.38
N THR A 592 36.90 -31.75 32.49
CA THR A 592 36.44 -32.39 33.74
C THR A 592 37.33 -33.59 34.10
N GLU A 593 37.60 -34.47 33.13
CA GLU A 593 38.49 -35.63 33.28
C GLU A 593 39.95 -35.21 33.57
N ALA A 594 40.44 -34.16 32.92
CA ALA A 594 41.77 -33.58 33.16
C ALA A 594 41.88 -32.73 34.44
N GLY A 595 40.80 -32.55 35.20
CA GLY A 595 40.77 -31.79 36.45
C GLY A 595 40.82 -30.26 36.31
N ALA A 596 40.71 -29.72 35.10
CA ALA A 596 40.77 -28.30 34.79
C ALA A 596 39.39 -27.62 34.96
N ARG A 597 38.94 -27.50 36.22
CA ARG A 597 37.57 -27.07 36.59
C ARG A 597 37.13 -25.77 35.94
N ASP A 598 37.90 -24.69 36.06
CA ASP A 598 37.53 -23.37 35.50
C ASP A 598 37.22 -23.42 33.98
N ALA A 599 37.94 -24.27 33.23
CA ALA A 599 37.71 -24.47 31.81
C ALA A 599 36.46 -25.30 31.51
N ALA A 600 36.15 -26.30 32.34
CA ALA A 600 34.91 -27.07 32.24
C ALA A 600 33.69 -26.22 32.63
N ASP A 601 33.77 -25.48 33.73
CA ASP A 601 32.70 -24.64 34.26
C ASP A 601 32.31 -23.53 33.26
N MET A 602 33.27 -22.90 32.60
CA MET A 602 32.99 -21.87 31.58
C MET A 602 32.32 -22.45 30.32
N LEU A 603 32.70 -23.66 29.88
CA LEU A 603 32.02 -24.34 28.76
C LEU A 603 30.60 -24.80 29.15
N ASN A 604 30.41 -25.27 30.38
CA ASN A 604 29.10 -25.65 30.91
C ASN A 604 28.17 -24.44 31.04
N ALA A 605 28.65 -23.31 31.58
CA ALA A 605 27.90 -22.06 31.69
C ALA A 605 27.45 -21.55 30.30
N TYR A 606 28.32 -21.58 29.31
CA TYR A 606 27.98 -21.27 27.92
C TYR A 606 26.87 -22.18 27.36
N LEU A 607 26.97 -23.50 27.59
CA LEU A 607 25.94 -24.46 27.17
C LEU A 607 24.59 -24.20 27.86
N ASP A 608 24.59 -23.84 29.14
CA ASP A 608 23.35 -23.55 29.87
C ASP A 608 22.70 -22.24 29.42
N VAL A 609 23.49 -21.18 29.16
CA VAL A 609 23.00 -19.95 28.50
C VAL A 609 22.38 -20.27 27.13
N ARG A 610 23.06 -21.10 26.32
CA ARG A 610 22.57 -21.51 25.00
C ARG A 610 21.28 -22.34 25.07
N ARG A 611 21.17 -23.26 26.03
CA ARG A 611 19.95 -24.07 26.30
C ARG A 611 18.78 -23.20 26.78
N ALA A 612 19.06 -22.18 27.60
CA ALA A 612 18.07 -21.19 28.04
C ALA A 612 17.65 -20.18 26.94
N GLY A 613 18.26 -20.24 25.76
CA GLY A 613 17.99 -19.32 24.65
C GLY A 613 18.62 -17.93 24.79
N GLY A 614 19.50 -17.75 25.77
CA GLY A 614 20.24 -16.51 26.02
C GLY A 614 21.33 -16.23 24.98
N TRP A 615 21.99 -15.07 25.13
CA TRP A 615 23.05 -14.61 24.24
C TRP A 615 24.36 -14.42 25.01
N THR A 616 25.40 -15.12 24.58
CA THR A 616 26.74 -15.06 25.14
C THR A 616 27.43 -13.75 24.75
N PRO A 617 28.13 -13.05 25.66
CA PRO A 617 28.88 -11.85 25.32
C PRO A 617 29.94 -12.11 24.22
N PRO A 618 30.12 -11.19 23.26
CA PRO A 618 30.97 -11.43 22.10
C PRO A 618 32.46 -11.57 22.44
N HIS A 619 32.91 -10.99 23.55
CA HIS A 619 34.30 -11.08 24.02
C HIS A 619 34.64 -12.42 24.68
N GLU A 620 33.65 -13.24 25.05
CA GLU A 620 33.88 -14.58 25.62
C GLU A 620 34.08 -15.63 24.53
N ALA A 621 33.49 -15.42 23.34
CA ALA A 621 33.51 -16.39 22.24
C ALA A 621 34.94 -16.82 21.82
N PRO A 622 35.95 -15.93 21.68
CA PRO A 622 37.33 -16.34 21.39
C PRO A 622 37.94 -17.27 22.45
N THR A 623 37.68 -17.03 23.74
CA THR A 623 38.20 -17.87 24.83
C THR A 623 37.50 -19.24 24.84
N LEU A 624 36.19 -19.29 24.63
CA LEU A 624 35.42 -20.53 24.49
C LEU A 624 35.94 -21.36 23.30
N ALA A 625 36.16 -20.73 22.14
CA ALA A 625 36.70 -21.38 20.95
C ALA A 625 38.13 -21.91 21.16
N ALA A 626 38.99 -21.17 21.88
CA ALA A 626 40.34 -21.61 22.22
C ALA A 626 40.32 -22.86 23.13
N LEU A 627 39.39 -22.96 24.08
CA LEU A 627 39.22 -24.16 24.91
C LEU A 627 38.76 -25.37 24.09
N VAL A 628 37.77 -25.22 23.21
CA VAL A 628 37.30 -26.30 22.34
C VAL A 628 38.42 -26.78 21.40
N ALA A 629 39.17 -25.85 20.80
CA ALA A 629 40.33 -26.18 19.98
C ALA A 629 41.42 -26.91 20.77
N ARG A 630 41.73 -26.46 21.99
CA ARG A 630 42.71 -27.13 22.88
C ARG A 630 42.29 -28.56 23.20
N ALA A 631 41.03 -28.77 23.61
CA ALA A 631 40.50 -30.11 23.88
C ALA A 631 40.54 -31.00 22.62
N GLY A 632 40.28 -30.46 21.43
CA GLY A 632 40.44 -31.18 20.16
C GLY A 632 41.88 -31.68 19.96
N VAL A 633 42.87 -30.79 20.06
CA VAL A 633 44.30 -31.12 19.89
C VAL A 633 44.78 -32.13 20.94
N GLU A 634 44.42 -31.95 22.21
CA GLU A 634 44.80 -32.87 23.29
C GLU A 634 44.20 -34.27 23.08
N ARG A 635 42.96 -34.36 22.57
CA ARG A 635 42.29 -35.64 22.28
C ARG A 635 42.83 -36.32 21.00
N ASP A 636 43.13 -35.57 19.95
CA ASP A 636 43.77 -36.12 18.76
C ASP A 636 45.19 -36.61 19.05
N ALA A 637 45.96 -35.91 19.88
CA ALA A 637 47.26 -36.36 20.37
C ALA A 637 47.13 -37.66 21.18
N ALA A 638 46.21 -37.73 22.14
CA ALA A 638 45.95 -38.94 22.93
C ALA A 638 45.49 -40.13 22.06
N ARG A 639 44.71 -39.88 20.99
CA ARG A 639 44.33 -40.92 20.02
C ARG A 639 45.55 -41.42 19.24
N LEU A 640 46.39 -40.51 18.74
CA LEU A 640 47.60 -40.88 18.00
C LEU A 640 48.62 -41.65 18.86
N GLU A 641 48.76 -41.29 20.14
CA GLU A 641 49.56 -42.07 21.09
C GLU A 641 48.97 -43.46 21.34
N ALA A 642 47.65 -43.57 21.54
CA ALA A 642 46.98 -44.86 21.70
C ALA A 642 47.08 -45.76 20.45
N GLU A 643 46.93 -45.18 19.25
CA GLU A 643 47.10 -45.87 17.97
C GLU A 643 48.56 -46.31 17.76
N SER A 644 49.54 -45.49 18.15
CA SER A 644 50.96 -45.84 18.12
C SER A 644 51.32 -46.96 19.10
N LEU A 645 50.77 -46.93 20.32
CA LEU A 645 50.93 -47.98 21.33
C LEU A 645 50.24 -49.29 20.90
N ALA A 646 49.11 -49.22 20.19
CA ALA A 646 48.44 -50.39 19.62
C ALA A 646 49.18 -50.99 18.40
N GLN A 647 50.00 -50.20 17.71
CA GLN A 647 50.88 -50.66 16.62
C GLN A 647 52.27 -51.12 17.09
N ALA A 648 52.60 -50.98 18.38
CA ALA A 648 53.84 -51.51 18.92
C ALA A 648 53.86 -53.05 18.82
N PRO A 649 54.90 -53.67 18.24
CA PRO A 649 54.96 -55.11 18.10
C PRO A 649 54.99 -55.78 19.49
N PRO A 650 54.32 -56.94 19.68
CA PRO A 650 54.26 -57.60 20.97
C PRO A 650 55.67 -57.86 21.49
N ALA A 651 55.91 -57.48 22.75
CA ALA A 651 57.22 -57.60 23.37
C ALA A 651 57.73 -59.04 23.27
N ARG A 652 58.84 -59.23 22.52
CA ARG A 652 59.50 -60.54 22.43
C ARG A 652 59.82 -61.02 23.84
N GLU A 653 59.24 -62.15 24.22
CA GLU A 653 59.67 -62.87 25.42
C GLU A 653 61.18 -63.06 25.34
N ARG A 654 61.90 -62.62 26.38
CA ARG A 654 63.34 -62.88 26.49
C ARG A 654 63.53 -64.39 26.58
N SER A 655 64.03 -64.99 25.50
CA SER A 655 64.38 -66.41 25.48
C SER A 655 65.33 -66.71 26.63
N LYS A 656 64.90 -67.65 27.51
CA LYS A 656 65.77 -68.16 28.58
C LYS A 656 67.00 -68.78 27.93
N GLY A 657 68.17 -68.48 28.49
CA GLY A 657 69.45 -68.66 27.82
C GLY A 657 69.75 -70.09 27.36
N PHE A 658 70.44 -70.18 26.23
CA PHE A 658 70.85 -71.39 25.50
C PHE A 658 71.80 -72.34 26.27
N PHE A 659 72.06 -72.10 27.56
CA PHE A 659 73.06 -72.79 28.38
C PHE A 659 72.49 -73.78 29.41
N ALA A 660 71.17 -74.03 29.42
CA ALA A 660 70.53 -74.99 30.32
C ALA A 660 70.35 -76.41 29.74
N ALA A 661 70.71 -76.64 28.47
CA ALA A 661 70.36 -77.86 27.72
C ALA A 661 71.55 -78.67 27.15
N MET A 662 72.76 -78.50 27.70
CA MET A 662 73.93 -79.35 27.39
C MET A 662 74.70 -79.80 28.65
N ARG A 663 73.98 -80.43 29.60
CA ARG A 663 74.57 -81.28 30.66
C ARG A 663 73.65 -82.48 30.91
N GLY A 664 73.89 -83.54 30.13
CA GLY A 664 73.14 -84.80 30.15
C GLY A 664 73.00 -85.32 28.73
N ILE A 665 73.32 -86.61 28.50
CA ILE A 665 73.51 -87.21 27.16
C ILE A 665 74.78 -86.60 26.50
N PHE A 666 76.03 -87.01 26.80
CA PHE A 666 76.59 -88.32 27.20
C PHE A 666 77.68 -88.13 28.31
N GLY A 667 78.31 -89.14 28.92
CA GLY A 667 78.10 -90.60 28.78
C GLY A 667 78.97 -91.51 29.68
N SER A 668 80.26 -91.19 29.91
CA SER A 668 81.24 -92.05 30.62
C SER A 668 82.30 -91.24 31.37
#